data_AF-A0A504WUV1-F1
#
_entry.id   AF-A0A504WUV1-F1
#
_cell.length_a   1.000
_cell.length_b   1.000
_cell.length_c   1.000
_cell.angle_alpha   90.00
_cell.angle_beta   90.00
_cell.angle_gamma   90.00
#
_symmetry.space_group_name_H-M   'P 1'
#
loop_
_entity.id
_entity.type
_entity.pdbx_description
1 polymer ?
#
loop_
_entity_poly.entity_id
_entity_poly.type
_entity_poly.pdbx_seq_one_letter_code
_entity_poly.pdbx_strand_id
1 'polypeptide(L)'
;MSVPVTESIGKARWAQGEDDETGLEVRIPCALPDGVRPRELTVQIKDGSILCISHKETRILQWRLYAAVSDEVEWRIEDDNVLVAELEKKSGAPWSCLLDLPMRADDELLTPIAEIDRMFRTQLPVLPSIEDSESEDAAKQASGQGEADKNGKAGDAGAGGEDDLDKLLDEVAKEVTGKEPKESDGEDDSTAAFIKAELENYRVEEEEIKKKLAEVEATLNSSTDADATNTASEQKNILNKMVQLHSQCRAIRSQPSTLENFLKCTQLDLQKARVNIGETGENEEEEYQSDKERELNATELMTCGLKFFEDQDIKGCLHFLRLAAIHHKHEQSTLLLYNIYSQLQSPRGAFLLMKRALDDSAPSAAVNQKVGELYDQGARHFLPLFPAAIYFYQRAAKLGHVNGMLSLAQLWLRGATASSMLSEEEVEAQQSIPKYHAWLQKAMDRGCGSAYFVRGCMHIKGEHGMAKSYAAAKEYLDAAASAQPEILRRAPQIPMMLEALREEEEKSAKPTQETTSTPASTTKTAAAPAGLAAPGAAAKPSDEGVKVTSSVARLNALSNKAAGSSGSNGFMAPRPVSESAAMRARKGLGSGSRSKAFWERACVASVTMYSVYTLAFPIRIILLPFFYSAISGIIESIPWLANGNADLSMFYIRRWQSTVASSEDASQPETPSASSAEGEERSNSAAPVMERAADARRAIYELWSRTAAAEEHVQSSPDSTPTGEEAAAEAKAAEERCTAVAALLDKYKLDPATPREEDISRGLGDALDRLLLLCVPLSSRHGADLLMKLMQVSAQQGRQFSMRTIQHLFARTSSYAEALAVFYAMRRSNFAMSMEAYHAMLYSLQRLEEEGWAARFHEEFVASKGEAISEQALDFVLRGVDNQLMPENKPWLGRIMFAEEKDNKATQRQSMASFDEMGKLWVQRYKNGGTAPE
;
A
#
# COMPACT_ATOMS: atom_id res chain seq x y z
N MET A 1 -16.74 -35.18 -34.56
CA MET A 1 -16.33 -35.43 -33.16
C MET A 1 -16.18 -34.10 -32.47
N SER A 2 -16.53 -34.00 -31.19
CA SER A 2 -16.38 -32.77 -30.40
C SER A 2 -14.90 -32.36 -30.36
N VAL A 3 -14.65 -31.06 -30.52
CA VAL A 3 -13.36 -30.48 -30.15
C VAL A 3 -13.18 -30.70 -28.63
N PRO A 4 -12.04 -31.20 -28.15
CA PRO A 4 -11.81 -31.29 -26.70
C PRO A 4 -11.93 -29.89 -26.11
N VAL A 5 -12.81 -29.73 -25.12
CA VAL A 5 -12.96 -28.47 -24.39
C VAL A 5 -11.69 -28.26 -23.58
N THR A 6 -11.03 -27.14 -23.79
CA THR A 6 -9.82 -26.78 -23.04
C THR A 6 -10.23 -26.18 -21.70
N GLU A 7 -9.90 -26.89 -20.63
CA GLU A 7 -10.29 -26.53 -19.26
C GLU A 7 -9.13 -25.93 -18.44
N SER A 8 -7.88 -26.35 -18.73
CA SER A 8 -6.67 -25.92 -18.00
C SER A 8 -5.40 -26.21 -18.82
N ILE A 9 -4.29 -25.51 -18.54
CA ILE A 9 -2.94 -25.89 -19.00
C ILE A 9 -2.37 -27.11 -18.23
N GLY A 10 -2.98 -27.48 -17.10
CA GLY A 10 -2.62 -28.65 -16.31
C GLY A 10 -1.16 -28.61 -15.83
N LYS A 11 -0.37 -29.61 -16.25
CA LYS A 11 1.06 -29.73 -15.91
C LYS A 11 2.00 -29.05 -16.91
N ALA A 12 1.49 -28.37 -17.93
CA ALA A 12 2.34 -27.62 -18.84
C ALA A 12 3.06 -26.47 -18.13
N ARG A 13 4.18 -26.06 -18.71
CA ARG A 13 4.95 -24.89 -18.29
C ARG A 13 5.18 -24.02 -19.52
N TRP A 14 5.28 -22.72 -19.32
CA TRP A 14 5.61 -21.79 -20.39
C TRP A 14 6.60 -20.75 -19.90
N ALA A 15 7.39 -20.25 -20.84
CA ALA A 15 8.32 -19.16 -20.63
C ALA A 15 8.10 -18.10 -21.71
N GLN A 16 8.21 -16.83 -21.34
CA GLN A 16 8.32 -15.73 -22.30
C GLN A 16 9.63 -14.99 -22.07
N GLY A 17 10.13 -14.33 -23.13
CA GLY A 17 11.29 -13.46 -23.03
C GLY A 17 11.07 -12.26 -22.10
N GLU A 18 12.16 -11.59 -21.76
CA GLU A 18 12.15 -10.35 -20.95
C GLU A 18 11.72 -9.14 -21.82
N ASP A 19 11.64 -7.94 -21.23
CA ASP A 19 11.03 -6.73 -21.83
C ASP A 19 11.30 -6.56 -23.35
N ASP A 20 10.21 -6.36 -24.10
CA ASP A 20 10.13 -6.26 -25.58
C ASP A 20 10.50 -7.54 -26.39
N GLU A 21 10.98 -8.62 -25.78
CA GLU A 21 11.22 -9.88 -26.50
C GLU A 21 9.92 -10.57 -26.94
N THR A 22 9.86 -11.00 -28.21
CA THR A 22 8.69 -11.66 -28.81
C THR A 22 8.62 -13.17 -28.53
N GLY A 23 9.72 -13.78 -28.05
CA GLY A 23 9.81 -15.23 -27.84
C GLY A 23 8.87 -15.79 -26.77
N LEU A 24 8.26 -16.94 -27.07
CA LEU A 24 7.35 -17.69 -26.21
C LEU A 24 7.63 -19.20 -26.35
N GLU A 25 8.08 -19.86 -25.29
CA GLU A 25 8.32 -21.31 -25.26
C GLU A 25 7.23 -22.00 -24.43
N VAL A 26 6.54 -22.98 -25.00
CA VAL A 26 5.48 -23.74 -24.33
C VAL A 26 5.87 -25.22 -24.26
N ARG A 27 6.03 -25.73 -23.03
CA ARG A 27 6.39 -27.11 -22.72
C ARG A 27 5.16 -27.89 -22.25
N ILE A 28 4.67 -28.78 -23.10
CA ILE A 28 3.42 -29.53 -22.91
C ILE A 28 3.76 -31.01 -22.67
N PRO A 29 3.51 -31.55 -21.46
CA PRO A 29 3.53 -32.99 -21.22
C PRO A 29 2.52 -33.69 -22.12
N CYS A 30 3.02 -34.50 -23.05
CA CYS A 30 2.22 -35.20 -24.06
C CYS A 30 2.53 -36.69 -24.01
N ALA A 31 1.65 -37.45 -23.34
CA ALA A 31 1.71 -38.91 -23.37
C ALA A 31 1.29 -39.38 -24.78
N LEU A 32 2.27 -39.73 -25.61
CA LEU A 32 2.00 -40.27 -26.94
C LEU A 32 1.35 -41.66 -26.83
N PRO A 33 0.27 -41.95 -27.58
CA PRO A 33 -0.28 -43.30 -27.61
C PRO A 33 0.74 -44.33 -28.11
N ASP A 34 0.69 -45.55 -27.57
CA ASP A 34 1.63 -46.62 -27.89
C ASP A 34 1.84 -46.81 -29.41
N GLY A 35 3.09 -46.64 -29.86
CA GLY A 35 3.49 -46.78 -31.26
C GLY A 35 3.42 -45.51 -32.12
N VAL A 36 2.92 -44.38 -31.60
CA VAL A 36 2.95 -43.09 -32.31
C VAL A 36 4.38 -42.54 -32.33
N ARG A 37 4.94 -42.32 -33.52
CA ARG A 37 6.24 -41.67 -33.66
C ARG A 37 6.09 -40.15 -33.56
N PRO A 38 7.06 -39.43 -32.92
CA PRO A 38 7.08 -37.97 -32.88
C PRO A 38 6.78 -37.27 -34.20
N ARG A 39 7.28 -37.82 -35.32
CA ARG A 39 7.10 -37.28 -36.68
C ARG A 39 5.69 -37.37 -37.27
N GLU A 40 4.75 -38.03 -36.59
CA GLU A 40 3.36 -38.15 -37.03
C GLU A 40 2.44 -37.08 -36.41
N LEU A 41 2.96 -36.24 -35.51
CA LEU A 41 2.24 -35.09 -34.98
C LEU A 41 2.25 -33.94 -35.97
N THR A 42 1.13 -33.23 -36.04
CA THR A 42 0.99 -31.93 -36.69
C THR A 42 0.70 -30.89 -35.61
N VAL A 43 1.63 -29.94 -35.44
CA VAL A 43 1.48 -28.74 -34.61
C VAL A 43 1.29 -27.56 -35.56
N GLN A 44 0.29 -26.72 -35.30
CA GLN A 44 0.02 -25.54 -36.11
C GLN A 44 -0.76 -24.47 -35.32
N ILE A 45 -0.53 -23.20 -35.64
CA ILE A 45 -1.47 -22.13 -35.27
C ILE A 45 -2.64 -22.11 -36.26
N LYS A 46 -3.82 -21.75 -35.76
CA LYS A 46 -4.99 -21.36 -36.55
C LYS A 46 -5.46 -20.00 -36.09
N ASP A 47 -5.97 -19.20 -37.02
CA ASP A 47 -6.57 -17.90 -36.77
C ASP A 47 -5.65 -16.97 -35.93
N GLY A 48 -4.33 -17.09 -36.15
CA GLY A 48 -3.27 -16.37 -35.46
C GLY A 48 -3.19 -16.54 -33.93
N SER A 49 -4.02 -17.40 -33.32
CA SER A 49 -4.21 -17.42 -31.85
C SER A 49 -4.57 -18.79 -31.27
N ILE A 50 -4.83 -19.80 -32.10
CA ILE A 50 -5.26 -21.13 -31.65
C ILE A 50 -4.16 -22.16 -31.92
N LEU A 51 -3.44 -22.58 -30.88
CA LEU A 51 -2.49 -23.68 -30.93
C LEU A 51 -3.22 -25.02 -31.04
N CYS A 52 -3.05 -25.70 -32.17
CA CYS A 52 -3.60 -27.03 -32.44
C CYS A 52 -2.49 -28.08 -32.48
N ILE A 53 -2.67 -29.17 -31.73
CA ILE A 53 -1.84 -30.39 -31.83
C ILE A 53 -2.76 -31.55 -32.23
N SER A 54 -2.41 -32.24 -33.31
CA SER A 54 -3.19 -33.37 -33.83
C SER A 54 -2.31 -34.52 -34.34
N HIS A 55 -2.81 -35.73 -34.23
CA HIS A 55 -2.26 -36.93 -34.89
C HIS A 55 -3.27 -37.41 -35.93
N LYS A 56 -2.90 -37.35 -37.21
CA LYS A 56 -3.79 -37.65 -38.34
C LYS A 56 -5.08 -36.80 -38.25
N GLU A 57 -6.25 -37.41 -38.09
CA GLU A 57 -7.54 -36.71 -37.96
C GLU A 57 -7.91 -36.41 -36.49
N THR A 58 -7.19 -36.97 -35.52
CA THR A 58 -7.49 -36.84 -34.09
C THR A 58 -6.84 -35.59 -33.52
N ARG A 59 -7.65 -34.65 -33.01
CA ARG A 59 -7.15 -33.49 -32.25
C ARG A 59 -6.79 -33.95 -30.83
N ILE A 60 -5.53 -33.74 -30.45
CA ILE A 60 -5.00 -34.05 -29.11
C ILE A 60 -5.22 -32.85 -28.19
N LEU A 61 -4.95 -31.65 -28.69
CA LEU A 61 -5.01 -30.41 -27.92
C LEU A 61 -5.42 -29.24 -28.82
N GLN A 62 -6.24 -28.33 -28.30
CA GLN A 62 -6.63 -27.09 -28.98
C GLN A 62 -6.73 -25.95 -27.97
N TRP A 63 -5.66 -25.16 -27.84
CA TRP A 63 -5.58 -24.04 -26.91
C TRP A 63 -5.77 -22.71 -27.62
N ARG A 64 -6.58 -21.82 -27.04
CA ARG A 64 -6.67 -20.42 -27.44
C ARG A 64 -5.68 -19.63 -26.58
N LEU A 65 -4.68 -19.06 -27.23
CA LEU A 65 -3.63 -18.28 -26.59
C LEU A 65 -4.14 -16.89 -26.20
N TYR A 66 -3.48 -16.25 -25.23
CA TYR A 66 -3.86 -14.94 -24.70
C TYR A 66 -3.92 -13.83 -25.76
N ALA A 67 -2.99 -13.82 -26.71
CA ALA A 67 -2.96 -12.87 -27.81
C ALA A 67 -2.42 -13.53 -29.10
N ALA A 68 -2.39 -12.75 -30.19
CA ALA A 68 -1.98 -13.25 -31.49
C ALA A 68 -0.46 -13.51 -31.57
N VAL A 69 -0.10 -14.62 -32.23
CA VAL A 69 1.26 -15.10 -32.49
C VAL A 69 1.51 -15.20 -34.00
N SER A 70 2.76 -15.42 -34.40
CA SER A 70 3.13 -15.84 -35.76
C SER A 70 2.45 -17.17 -36.12
N ASP A 71 2.16 -17.37 -37.41
CA ASP A 71 1.57 -18.62 -37.88
C ASP A 71 2.63 -19.73 -38.04
N GLU A 72 3.92 -19.36 -38.04
CA GLU A 72 5.07 -20.27 -38.03
C GLU A 72 5.34 -20.78 -36.59
N VAL A 73 5.53 -22.09 -36.45
CA VAL A 73 5.82 -22.76 -35.16
C VAL A 73 6.98 -23.71 -35.33
N GLU A 74 8.06 -23.47 -34.59
CA GLU A 74 9.11 -24.48 -34.41
C GLU A 74 8.72 -25.37 -33.24
N TRP A 75 8.88 -26.69 -33.38
CA TRP A 75 8.56 -27.62 -32.29
C TRP A 75 9.46 -28.86 -32.31
N ARG A 76 9.66 -29.43 -31.12
CA ARG A 76 10.44 -30.64 -30.88
C ARG A 76 9.81 -31.47 -29.77
N ILE A 77 10.32 -32.69 -29.59
CA ILE A 77 9.98 -33.53 -28.44
C ILE A 77 11.25 -33.77 -27.63
N GLU A 78 11.17 -33.52 -26.33
CA GLU A 78 12.19 -33.77 -25.33
C GLU A 78 11.75 -34.96 -24.44
N ASP A 79 12.72 -35.78 -24.02
CA ASP A 79 12.56 -36.94 -23.14
C ASP A 79 11.38 -37.89 -23.51
N ASP A 80 11.12 -38.03 -24.81
CA ASP A 80 10.03 -38.81 -25.44
C ASP A 80 8.59 -38.48 -24.99
N ASN A 81 8.39 -37.53 -24.07
CA ASN A 81 7.11 -37.27 -23.40
C ASN A 81 6.76 -35.78 -23.24
N VAL A 82 7.64 -34.85 -23.62
CA VAL A 82 7.39 -33.40 -23.53
C VAL A 82 7.47 -32.80 -24.92
N LEU A 83 6.36 -32.24 -25.41
CA LEU A 83 6.36 -31.44 -26.64
C LEU A 83 6.74 -30.00 -26.26
N VAL A 84 7.78 -29.49 -26.91
CA VAL A 84 8.20 -28.08 -26.78
C VAL A 84 7.83 -27.37 -28.08
N ALA A 85 7.01 -26.31 -27.96
CA ALA A 85 6.66 -25.44 -29.06
C ALA A 85 7.26 -24.05 -28.81
N GLU A 86 8.03 -23.55 -29.77
CA GLU A 86 8.57 -22.19 -29.81
C GLU A 86 7.68 -21.35 -30.73
N LEU A 87 7.19 -20.25 -30.17
CA LEU A 87 6.20 -19.35 -30.74
C LEU A 87 6.73 -17.92 -30.67
N GLU A 88 6.27 -17.07 -31.60
CA GLU A 88 6.61 -15.64 -31.60
C GLU A 88 5.35 -14.78 -31.42
N LYS A 89 5.32 -13.93 -30.39
CA LYS A 89 4.25 -12.96 -30.14
C LYS A 89 4.24 -11.87 -31.23
N LYS A 90 3.07 -11.48 -31.73
CA LYS A 90 2.93 -10.30 -32.63
C LYS A 90 3.10 -8.95 -31.94
N SER A 91 3.19 -8.94 -30.61
CA SER A 91 3.47 -7.76 -29.78
C SER A 91 4.48 -8.13 -28.71
N GLY A 92 5.45 -7.26 -28.45
CA GLY A 92 6.45 -7.43 -27.37
C GLY A 92 5.82 -7.44 -25.97
N ALA A 93 4.60 -6.89 -25.81
CA ALA A 93 3.93 -6.75 -24.52
C ALA A 93 3.90 -8.08 -23.71
N PRO A 94 4.22 -8.04 -22.40
CA PRO A 94 4.27 -9.23 -21.57
C PRO A 94 2.88 -9.81 -21.34
N TRP A 95 2.74 -11.13 -21.45
CA TRP A 95 1.47 -11.82 -21.25
C TRP A 95 1.18 -12.03 -19.76
N SER A 96 -0.09 -11.89 -19.37
CA SER A 96 -0.56 -12.09 -17.99
C SER A 96 -0.86 -13.56 -17.66
N CYS A 97 -1.17 -14.35 -18.68
CA CYS A 97 -1.43 -15.78 -18.66
C CYS A 97 -1.19 -16.37 -20.07
N LEU A 98 -1.16 -17.70 -20.19
CA LEU A 98 -0.96 -18.37 -21.48
C LEU A 98 -2.26 -18.45 -22.29
N LEU A 99 -3.39 -18.74 -21.62
CA LEU A 99 -4.68 -18.99 -22.27
C LEU A 99 -5.64 -17.81 -22.15
N ASP A 100 -6.29 -17.46 -23.25
CA ASP A 100 -7.56 -16.74 -23.25
C ASP A 100 -8.70 -17.76 -23.11
N LEU A 101 -9.18 -17.90 -21.87
CA LEU A 101 -10.25 -18.83 -21.50
C LEU A 101 -11.32 -18.07 -20.70
N PRO A 102 -12.45 -17.68 -21.31
CA PRO A 102 -13.60 -17.17 -20.57
C PRO A 102 -14.12 -18.22 -19.56
N MET A 103 -14.74 -17.78 -18.46
CA MET A 103 -15.45 -18.70 -17.57
C MET A 103 -16.86 -18.96 -18.09
N ARG A 104 -17.42 -20.10 -17.72
CA ARG A 104 -18.84 -20.37 -17.99
C ARG A 104 -19.72 -19.50 -17.11
N ALA A 105 -20.89 -19.11 -17.61
CA ALA A 105 -21.83 -18.28 -16.85
C ALA A 105 -22.46 -19.03 -15.65
N ASP A 106 -22.43 -20.37 -15.68
CA ASP A 106 -22.96 -21.30 -14.68
C ASP A 106 -21.87 -21.90 -13.76
N ASP A 107 -20.66 -21.33 -13.73
CA ASP A 107 -19.56 -21.81 -12.88
C ASP A 107 -19.88 -21.59 -11.39
N GLU A 108 -19.87 -22.66 -10.59
CA GLU A 108 -20.25 -22.67 -9.16
C GLU A 108 -19.45 -21.69 -8.29
N LEU A 109 -18.26 -21.27 -8.76
CA LEU A 109 -17.42 -20.30 -8.06
C LEU A 109 -17.97 -18.86 -8.16
N LEU A 110 -18.93 -18.60 -9.06
CA LEU A 110 -19.60 -17.32 -9.22
C LEU A 110 -20.72 -17.15 -8.20
N THR A 111 -20.50 -16.26 -7.24
CA THR A 111 -21.53 -15.68 -6.35
C THR A 111 -22.77 -15.27 -7.16
N PRO A 112 -23.96 -15.84 -6.87
CA PRO A 112 -25.19 -15.44 -7.54
C PRO A 112 -25.66 -14.06 -7.08
N ILE A 113 -26.43 -13.37 -7.91
CA ILE A 113 -26.94 -12.01 -7.62
C ILE A 113 -27.73 -11.99 -6.30
N ALA A 114 -28.46 -13.05 -5.96
CA ALA A 114 -29.18 -13.16 -4.69
C ALA A 114 -28.27 -13.17 -3.44
N GLU A 115 -27.04 -13.71 -3.53
CA GLU A 115 -26.04 -13.65 -2.45
C GLU A 115 -25.39 -12.25 -2.40
N ILE A 116 -25.17 -11.61 -3.57
CA ILE A 116 -24.72 -10.21 -3.68
C ILE A 116 -25.75 -9.25 -3.05
N ASP A 117 -27.03 -9.40 -3.36
CA ASP A 117 -28.12 -8.60 -2.78
C ASP A 117 -28.28 -8.85 -1.27
N ARG A 118 -28.07 -10.09 -0.79
CA ARG A 118 -28.01 -10.36 0.65
C ARG A 118 -26.89 -9.55 1.30
N MET A 119 -25.69 -9.57 0.73
CA MET A 119 -24.55 -8.78 1.24
C MET A 119 -24.84 -7.27 1.21
N PHE A 120 -25.49 -6.74 0.15
CA PHE A 120 -25.89 -5.32 0.13
C PHE A 120 -26.86 -4.95 1.25
N ARG A 121 -27.80 -5.82 1.63
CA ARG A 121 -28.74 -5.53 2.74
C ARG A 121 -28.06 -5.44 4.11
N THR A 122 -26.97 -6.19 4.30
CA THR A 122 -26.15 -6.11 5.52
C THR A 122 -25.27 -4.86 5.51
N GLN A 123 -24.51 -4.63 4.44
CA GLN A 123 -23.47 -3.58 4.40
C GLN A 123 -23.99 -2.18 4.05
N LEU A 124 -25.21 -2.07 3.54
CA LEU A 124 -25.83 -0.82 3.15
C LEU A 124 -27.31 -0.84 3.56
N PRO A 125 -27.64 -0.43 4.80
CA PRO A 125 -29.02 -0.39 5.30
C PRO A 125 -29.96 0.43 4.40
N VAL A 126 -31.26 0.12 4.45
CA VAL A 126 -32.30 0.90 3.75
C VAL A 126 -32.64 2.13 4.58
N LEU A 127 -32.74 3.30 3.94
CA LEU A 127 -33.15 4.52 4.64
C LEU A 127 -34.67 4.57 4.84
N PRO A 128 -35.18 5.15 5.95
CA PRO A 128 -36.61 5.41 6.15
C PRO A 128 -37.25 6.13 4.94
N SER A 129 -38.57 5.97 4.74
CA SER A 129 -39.26 6.73 3.70
C SER A 129 -39.28 8.23 4.05
N ILE A 130 -39.46 9.08 3.03
CA ILE A 130 -39.48 10.53 3.22
C ILE A 130 -40.68 10.95 4.09
N GLU A 131 -41.83 10.29 3.88
CA GLU A 131 -43.08 10.51 4.63
C GLU A 131 -42.92 10.15 6.12
N ASP A 132 -42.20 9.05 6.43
CA ASP A 132 -41.93 8.65 7.82
C ASP A 132 -41.02 9.67 8.53
N SER A 133 -39.97 10.16 7.85
CA SER A 133 -39.03 11.13 8.45
C SER A 133 -39.67 12.48 8.79
N GLU A 134 -40.56 13.00 7.94
CA GLU A 134 -41.29 14.25 8.25
C GLU A 134 -42.22 14.08 9.47
N SER A 135 -42.78 12.87 9.67
CA SER A 135 -43.67 12.58 10.79
C SER A 135 -42.92 12.50 12.14
N GLU A 136 -41.69 11.98 12.16
CA GLU A 136 -40.87 11.93 13.38
C GLU A 136 -40.36 13.30 13.82
N ASP A 137 -39.94 14.15 12.88
CA ASP A 137 -39.45 15.49 13.21
C ASP A 137 -40.61 16.41 13.66
N ALA A 138 -41.80 16.25 13.08
CA ALA A 138 -43.02 16.89 13.57
C ALA A 138 -43.38 16.43 15.00
N ALA A 139 -43.22 15.14 15.32
CA ALA A 139 -43.46 14.60 16.66
C ALA A 139 -42.44 15.13 17.69
N LYS A 140 -41.16 15.24 17.32
CA LYS A 140 -40.09 15.78 18.18
C LYS A 140 -40.28 17.28 18.44
N GLN A 141 -40.69 18.06 17.43
CA GLN A 141 -41.03 19.48 17.65
C GLN A 141 -42.26 19.67 18.55
N ALA A 142 -43.27 18.80 18.45
CA ALA A 142 -44.44 18.85 19.34
C ALA A 142 -44.11 18.54 20.81
N SER A 143 -43.13 17.66 21.08
CA SER A 143 -42.70 17.35 22.46
C SER A 143 -41.83 18.44 23.11
N GLY A 144 -41.23 19.35 22.33
CA GLY A 144 -40.30 20.37 22.83
C GLY A 144 -40.94 21.66 23.36
N GLN A 145 -42.26 21.86 23.20
CA GLN A 145 -42.97 23.10 23.57
C GLN A 145 -43.79 23.00 24.88
N GLY A 146 -43.45 22.03 25.74
CA GLY A 146 -44.24 21.66 26.93
C GLY A 146 -43.85 22.28 28.28
N GLU A 147 -42.72 22.98 28.41
CA GLU A 147 -42.26 23.53 29.72
C GLU A 147 -41.90 25.02 29.67
N ALA A 148 -42.92 25.87 29.72
CA ALA A 148 -42.74 27.31 29.93
C ALA A 148 -43.94 27.99 30.63
N ASP A 149 -44.51 27.38 31.68
CA ASP A 149 -45.32 28.15 32.66
C ASP A 149 -45.69 27.39 33.95
N LYS A 150 -45.00 27.69 35.07
CA LYS A 150 -45.62 28.28 36.29
C LYS A 150 -44.72 28.20 37.55
N ASN A 151 -44.42 29.39 38.05
CA ASN A 151 -43.89 29.62 39.40
C ASN A 151 -45.08 29.75 40.39
N GLY A 152 -45.18 28.95 41.46
CA GLY A 152 -46.41 28.99 42.29
C GLY A 152 -46.59 28.04 43.48
N LYS A 153 -45.73 28.13 44.51
CA LYS A 153 -46.04 28.05 45.96
C LYS A 153 -47.18 27.11 46.48
N ALA A 154 -46.77 26.03 47.15
CA ALA A 154 -47.35 25.33 48.32
C ALA A 154 -48.87 25.37 48.62
N GLY A 155 -49.49 24.17 48.74
CA GLY A 155 -50.82 23.92 49.32
C GLY A 155 -51.03 22.42 49.63
N ASP A 156 -51.83 22.10 50.64
CA ASP A 156 -51.97 20.77 51.29
C ASP A 156 -53.26 20.01 50.87
N ALA A 157 -53.34 18.73 51.27
CA ALA A 157 -54.50 17.84 51.34
C ALA A 157 -55.06 17.21 50.03
N GLY A 158 -54.82 15.90 49.88
CA GLY A 158 -55.17 15.09 48.70
C GLY A 158 -56.56 14.43 48.67
N ALA A 159 -56.75 13.55 47.67
CA ALA A 159 -57.76 12.49 47.59
C ALA A 159 -57.56 11.60 46.34
N GLY A 160 -57.53 10.26 46.50
CA GLY A 160 -57.70 9.25 45.44
C GLY A 160 -56.56 9.11 44.40
N GLY A 161 -55.98 7.94 44.11
CA GLY A 161 -56.25 6.59 44.63
C GLY A 161 -56.88 5.63 43.62
N GLU A 162 -56.32 5.52 42.41
CA GLU A 162 -56.62 4.42 41.46
C GLU A 162 -55.40 4.04 40.58
N ASP A 163 -54.57 5.02 40.13
CA ASP A 163 -53.46 4.78 39.18
C ASP A 163 -52.21 4.02 39.70
N ASP A 164 -52.05 3.83 41.02
CA ASP A 164 -50.86 3.19 41.61
C ASP A 164 -50.98 1.65 41.70
N LEU A 165 -52.21 1.10 41.62
CA LEU A 165 -52.44 -0.33 41.69
C LEU A 165 -52.11 -1.04 40.37
N ASP A 166 -52.46 -0.44 39.24
CA ASP A 166 -52.17 -1.01 37.91
C ASP A 166 -50.67 -0.99 37.60
N LYS A 167 -49.93 0.05 38.04
CA LYS A 167 -48.46 0.08 37.95
C LYS A 167 -47.81 -1.03 38.75
N LEU A 168 -48.22 -1.23 40.01
CA LEU A 168 -47.68 -2.30 40.85
C LEU A 168 -48.05 -3.70 40.34
N LEU A 169 -49.20 -3.86 39.68
CA LEU A 169 -49.58 -5.12 39.03
C LEU A 169 -48.74 -5.43 37.78
N ASP A 170 -48.43 -4.42 36.95
CA ASP A 170 -47.54 -4.57 35.79
C ASP A 170 -46.07 -4.81 36.21
N GLU A 171 -45.62 -4.20 37.31
CA GLU A 171 -44.26 -4.39 37.84
C GLU A 171 -44.08 -5.82 38.41
N VAL A 172 -45.07 -6.31 39.17
CA VAL A 172 -45.09 -7.70 39.66
C VAL A 172 -45.30 -8.72 38.53
N ALA A 173 -46.05 -8.37 37.48
CA ALA A 173 -46.19 -9.24 36.30
C ALA A 173 -44.83 -9.46 35.59
N LYS A 174 -44.01 -8.41 35.48
CA LYS A 174 -42.65 -8.49 34.91
C LYS A 174 -41.70 -9.32 35.79
N GLU A 175 -41.77 -9.18 37.11
CA GLU A 175 -40.93 -9.97 38.04
C GLU A 175 -41.27 -11.47 38.04
N VAL A 176 -42.53 -11.84 37.80
CA VAL A 176 -42.99 -13.24 37.84
C VAL A 176 -42.80 -13.96 36.50
N THR A 177 -42.77 -13.27 35.36
CA THR A 177 -42.42 -13.88 34.06
C THR A 177 -40.92 -13.96 33.86
N GLY A 178 -40.27 -14.89 34.57
CA GLY A 178 -38.83 -15.17 34.50
C GLY A 178 -38.33 -15.61 33.12
N LYS A 179 -38.18 -14.65 32.22
CA LYS A 179 -37.39 -14.71 30.98
C LYS A 179 -36.74 -13.35 30.78
N GLU A 180 -35.49 -13.24 31.24
CA GLU A 180 -34.60 -12.20 30.75
C GLU A 180 -34.55 -12.29 29.21
N PRO A 181 -34.84 -11.21 28.46
CA PRO A 181 -34.24 -11.08 27.14
C PRO A 181 -32.73 -11.00 27.38
N LYS A 182 -31.95 -11.86 26.72
CA LYS A 182 -30.52 -11.60 26.62
C LYS A 182 -30.34 -10.28 25.91
N GLU A 183 -29.61 -9.36 26.53
CA GLU A 183 -29.04 -8.17 25.89
C GLU A 183 -28.36 -8.60 24.58
N SER A 184 -28.78 -7.96 23.48
CA SER A 184 -28.14 -8.04 22.17
C SER A 184 -27.63 -6.64 21.79
N ASP A 185 -26.98 -6.00 22.75
CA ASP A 185 -26.66 -4.59 22.75
C ASP A 185 -25.35 -4.34 21.97
N GLY A 186 -25.43 -4.38 20.64
CA GLY A 186 -24.28 -4.11 19.76
C GLY A 186 -24.58 -3.76 18.30
N GLU A 187 -25.54 -4.44 17.66
CA GLU A 187 -25.77 -4.28 16.20
C GLU A 187 -26.81 -3.19 15.85
N ASP A 188 -27.87 -3.05 16.65
CA ASP A 188 -28.96 -2.10 16.35
C ASP A 188 -28.51 -0.63 16.49
N ASP A 189 -27.70 -0.31 17.51
CA ASP A 189 -27.19 1.06 17.74
C ASP A 189 -26.24 1.53 16.62
N SER A 190 -25.37 0.66 16.11
CA SER A 190 -24.43 1.01 15.04
C SER A 190 -25.15 1.22 13.69
N THR A 191 -26.14 0.37 13.41
CA THR A 191 -26.99 0.48 12.21
C THR A 191 -27.85 1.75 12.26
N ALA A 192 -28.47 2.05 13.40
CA ALA A 192 -29.26 3.27 13.61
C ALA A 192 -28.39 4.53 13.51
N ALA A 193 -27.17 4.51 14.07
CA ALA A 193 -26.21 5.61 13.96
C ALA A 193 -25.77 5.86 12.50
N PHE A 194 -25.52 4.80 11.72
CA PHE A 194 -25.21 4.91 10.30
C PHE A 194 -26.36 5.55 9.51
N ILE A 195 -27.59 5.05 9.69
CA ILE A 195 -28.80 5.60 9.04
C ILE A 195 -28.96 7.09 9.40
N LYS A 196 -28.83 7.45 10.68
CA LYS A 196 -28.95 8.84 11.14
C LYS A 196 -27.88 9.74 10.52
N ALA A 197 -26.64 9.27 10.41
CA ALA A 197 -25.56 10.03 9.78
C ALA A 197 -25.77 10.20 8.27
N GLU A 198 -26.26 9.17 7.56
CA GLU A 198 -26.58 9.28 6.14
C GLU A 198 -27.75 10.24 5.90
N LEU A 199 -28.82 10.17 6.70
CA LEU A 199 -29.95 11.10 6.65
C LEU A 199 -29.54 12.56 6.88
N GLU A 200 -28.68 12.81 7.87
CA GLU A 200 -28.16 14.15 8.15
C GLU A 200 -27.30 14.68 7.00
N ASN A 201 -26.50 13.83 6.35
CA ASN A 201 -25.75 14.22 5.16
C ASN A 201 -26.68 14.63 3.99
N TYR A 202 -27.76 13.89 3.75
CA TYR A 202 -28.79 14.29 2.78
C TYR A 202 -29.43 15.63 3.16
N ARG A 203 -29.81 15.83 4.42
CA ARG A 203 -30.43 17.08 4.90
C ARG A 203 -29.51 18.29 4.72
N VAL A 204 -28.24 18.17 5.13
CA VAL A 204 -27.24 19.25 5.06
C VAL A 204 -26.90 19.59 3.61
N GLU A 205 -26.69 18.60 2.73
CA GLU A 205 -26.43 18.86 1.30
C GLU A 205 -27.64 19.54 0.63
N GLU A 206 -28.87 19.12 0.94
CA GLU A 206 -30.08 19.75 0.43
C GLU A 206 -30.25 21.20 0.93
N GLU A 207 -29.96 21.48 2.20
CA GLU A 207 -29.98 22.83 2.77
C GLU A 207 -28.91 23.75 2.16
N GLU A 208 -27.69 23.26 1.93
CA GLU A 208 -26.64 24.02 1.25
C GLU A 208 -27.02 24.35 -0.21
N ILE A 209 -27.58 23.40 -0.95
CA ILE A 209 -28.02 23.64 -2.33
C ILE A 209 -29.18 24.64 -2.36
N LYS A 210 -30.17 24.51 -1.46
CA LYS A 210 -31.29 25.46 -1.34
C LYS A 210 -30.82 26.86 -0.95
N LYS A 211 -29.85 26.98 -0.03
CA LYS A 211 -29.26 28.26 0.36
C LYS A 211 -28.58 28.95 -0.83
N LYS A 212 -27.72 28.24 -1.56
CA LYS A 212 -27.07 28.75 -2.78
C LYS A 212 -28.10 29.14 -3.86
N LEU A 213 -29.18 28.37 -3.98
CA LEU A 213 -30.27 28.67 -4.92
C LEU A 213 -30.96 30.00 -4.54
N ALA A 214 -31.27 30.22 -3.26
CA ALA A 214 -31.84 31.48 -2.79
C ALA A 214 -30.89 32.68 -2.96
N GLU A 215 -29.57 32.50 -2.76
CA GLU A 215 -28.55 33.52 -3.04
C GLU A 215 -28.49 33.88 -4.53
N VAL A 216 -28.51 32.88 -5.42
CA VAL A 216 -28.55 33.09 -6.89
C VAL A 216 -29.87 33.70 -7.37
N GLU A 217 -31.01 33.38 -6.73
CA GLU A 217 -32.28 34.06 -7.03
C GLU A 217 -32.28 35.52 -6.54
N ALA A 218 -31.63 35.82 -5.42
CA ALA A 218 -31.46 37.20 -4.96
C ALA A 218 -30.57 38.02 -5.90
N THR A 219 -29.49 37.46 -6.46
CA THR A 219 -28.65 38.14 -7.46
C THR A 219 -29.37 38.29 -8.81
N LEU A 220 -30.15 37.29 -9.23
CA LEU A 220 -30.99 37.39 -10.44
C LEU A 220 -32.05 38.51 -10.33
N ASN A 221 -32.63 38.70 -9.14
CA ASN A 221 -33.65 39.71 -8.89
C ASN A 221 -33.08 41.14 -8.64
N SER A 222 -31.77 41.28 -8.38
CA SER A 222 -31.13 42.56 -8.03
C SER A 222 -30.14 43.09 -9.05
N SER A 223 -29.61 42.23 -9.94
CA SER A 223 -28.68 42.66 -11.00
C SER A 223 -29.41 43.29 -12.19
N THR A 224 -28.79 44.32 -12.77
CA THR A 224 -29.25 45.03 -13.97
C THR A 224 -28.35 44.78 -15.18
N ASP A 225 -27.38 43.87 -15.04
CA ASP A 225 -26.38 43.52 -16.04
C ASP A 225 -26.75 42.22 -16.78
N ALA A 226 -26.62 42.22 -18.10
CA ALA A 226 -27.06 41.12 -18.97
C ALA A 226 -26.17 39.88 -18.82
N ASP A 227 -24.86 40.05 -18.65
CA ASP A 227 -23.93 38.92 -18.55
C ASP A 227 -23.97 38.28 -17.15
N ALA A 228 -24.13 39.10 -16.11
CA ALA A 228 -24.39 38.63 -14.75
C ALA A 228 -25.73 37.87 -14.63
N THR A 229 -26.81 38.38 -15.24
CA THR A 229 -28.12 37.70 -15.23
C THR A 229 -28.10 36.39 -15.99
N ASN A 230 -27.42 36.31 -17.14
CA ASN A 230 -27.22 35.06 -17.87
C ASN A 230 -26.48 34.02 -17.03
N THR A 231 -25.33 34.40 -16.44
CA THR A 231 -24.51 33.52 -15.59
C THR A 231 -25.28 33.02 -14.35
N ALA A 232 -26.03 33.90 -13.70
CA ALA A 232 -26.91 33.52 -12.58
C ALA A 232 -28.05 32.59 -13.02
N SER A 233 -28.58 32.73 -14.25
CA SER A 233 -29.57 31.80 -14.79
C SER A 233 -28.99 30.39 -15.02
N GLU A 234 -27.75 30.29 -15.50
CA GLU A 234 -27.06 29.01 -15.69
C GLU A 234 -26.76 28.34 -14.35
N GLN A 235 -26.26 29.09 -13.37
CA GLN A 235 -26.06 28.61 -12.00
C GLN A 235 -27.38 28.13 -11.36
N LYS A 236 -28.48 28.87 -11.55
CA LYS A 236 -29.82 28.44 -11.10
C LYS A 236 -30.26 27.13 -11.77
N ASN A 237 -29.99 26.95 -13.06
CA ASN A 237 -30.32 25.70 -13.76
C ASN A 237 -29.50 24.51 -13.24
N ILE A 238 -28.20 24.72 -12.98
CA ILE A 238 -27.29 23.74 -12.36
C ILE A 238 -27.81 23.34 -10.98
N LEU A 239 -28.10 24.31 -10.09
CA LEU A 239 -28.57 24.05 -8.73
C LEU A 239 -29.93 23.33 -8.70
N ASN A 240 -30.88 23.75 -9.53
CA ASN A 240 -32.16 23.03 -9.69
C ASN A 240 -31.96 21.57 -10.13
N LYS A 241 -31.02 21.32 -11.06
CA LYS A 241 -30.71 19.97 -11.51
C LYS A 241 -30.02 19.14 -10.42
N MET A 242 -29.19 19.76 -9.58
CA MET A 242 -28.60 19.10 -8.40
C MET A 242 -29.68 18.69 -7.38
N VAL A 243 -30.64 19.55 -7.04
CA VAL A 243 -31.76 19.18 -6.16
C VAL A 243 -32.58 18.02 -6.74
N GLN A 244 -32.85 18.03 -8.05
CA GLN A 244 -33.56 16.94 -8.72
C GLN A 244 -32.80 15.61 -8.61
N LEU A 245 -31.48 15.61 -8.83
CA LEU A 245 -30.68 14.38 -8.74
C LEU A 245 -30.51 13.91 -7.29
N HIS A 246 -30.32 14.84 -6.36
CA HIS A 246 -30.18 14.57 -4.92
C HIS A 246 -31.42 13.88 -4.34
N SER A 247 -32.62 14.42 -4.64
CA SER A 247 -33.90 13.80 -4.25
C SER A 247 -34.13 12.43 -4.91
N GLN A 248 -33.65 12.22 -6.16
CA GLN A 248 -33.70 10.90 -6.80
C GLN A 248 -32.76 9.88 -6.13
N CYS A 249 -31.54 10.27 -5.74
CA CYS A 249 -30.65 9.42 -4.94
C CYS A 249 -31.30 9.04 -3.60
N ARG A 250 -31.83 10.02 -2.85
CA ARG A 250 -32.53 9.81 -1.58
C ARG A 250 -33.70 8.83 -1.71
N ALA A 251 -34.50 8.98 -2.77
CA ALA A 251 -35.65 8.11 -3.06
C ALA A 251 -35.25 6.67 -3.42
N ILE A 252 -34.10 6.46 -4.08
CA ILE A 252 -33.57 5.11 -4.36
C ILE A 252 -32.95 4.49 -3.11
N ARG A 253 -32.32 5.27 -2.23
CA ARG A 253 -31.80 4.78 -0.94
C ARG A 253 -32.88 4.35 0.06
N SER A 254 -34.13 4.80 -0.12
CA SER A 254 -35.31 4.27 0.59
C SER A 254 -35.89 2.99 -0.03
N GLN A 255 -35.38 2.51 -1.15
CA GLN A 255 -35.78 1.22 -1.73
C GLN A 255 -34.89 0.09 -1.17
N PRO A 256 -35.31 -1.18 -1.26
CA PRO A 256 -34.50 -2.30 -0.81
C PRO A 256 -33.09 -2.28 -1.41
N SER A 257 -32.08 -2.44 -0.55
CA SER A 257 -30.68 -2.50 -0.95
C SER A 257 -30.43 -3.73 -1.82
N THR A 258 -30.27 -3.50 -3.11
CA THR A 258 -29.95 -4.47 -4.15
C THR A 258 -28.86 -3.89 -5.03
N LEU A 259 -28.16 -4.76 -5.76
CA LEU A 259 -27.13 -4.37 -6.72
C LEU A 259 -27.68 -3.37 -7.76
N GLU A 260 -28.91 -3.59 -8.27
CA GLU A 260 -29.52 -2.71 -9.27
C GLU A 260 -29.75 -1.30 -8.71
N ASN A 261 -30.34 -1.18 -7.53
CA ASN A 261 -30.60 0.10 -6.88
C ASN A 261 -29.29 0.82 -6.50
N PHE A 262 -28.29 0.07 -6.03
CA PHE A 262 -26.97 0.61 -5.70
C PHE A 262 -26.25 1.18 -6.94
N LEU A 263 -26.24 0.45 -8.06
CA LEU A 263 -25.63 0.90 -9.31
C LEU A 263 -26.34 2.15 -9.85
N LYS A 264 -27.68 2.16 -9.80
CA LYS A 264 -28.50 3.31 -10.21
C LYS A 264 -28.25 4.55 -9.35
N CYS A 265 -28.15 4.38 -8.02
CA CYS A 265 -27.76 5.46 -7.11
C CYS A 265 -26.37 6.00 -7.45
N THR A 266 -25.38 5.12 -7.63
CA THR A 266 -24.01 5.52 -7.98
C THR A 266 -23.96 6.29 -9.31
N GLN A 267 -24.74 5.88 -10.32
CA GLN A 267 -24.84 6.59 -11.59
C GLN A 267 -25.43 8.00 -11.43
N LEU A 268 -26.46 8.15 -10.59
CA LEU A 268 -27.07 9.46 -10.28
C LEU A 268 -26.14 10.36 -9.46
N ASP A 269 -25.38 9.80 -8.51
CA ASP A 269 -24.38 10.57 -7.75
C ASP A 269 -23.21 11.03 -8.64
N LEU A 270 -22.77 10.20 -9.59
CA LEU A 270 -21.81 10.60 -10.63
C LEU A 270 -22.39 11.68 -11.56
N GLN A 271 -23.69 11.60 -11.88
CA GLN A 271 -24.37 12.65 -12.66
C GLN A 271 -24.50 13.96 -11.86
N LYS A 272 -24.85 13.89 -10.56
CA LYS A 272 -24.89 15.04 -9.64
C LYS A 272 -23.53 15.72 -9.56
N ALA A 273 -22.46 14.93 -9.46
CA ALA A 273 -21.09 15.43 -9.48
C ALA A 273 -20.71 16.08 -10.84
N ARG A 274 -21.15 15.53 -11.99
CA ARG A 274 -20.95 16.17 -13.31
C ARG A 274 -21.70 17.51 -13.42
N VAL A 275 -22.95 17.57 -12.97
CA VAL A 275 -23.73 18.81 -12.94
C VAL A 275 -23.03 19.89 -12.10
N ASN A 276 -22.45 19.52 -10.96
CA ASN A 276 -21.69 20.43 -10.10
C ASN A 276 -20.41 21.03 -10.76
N ILE A 277 -19.88 20.43 -11.84
CA ILE A 277 -18.79 21.03 -12.64
C ILE A 277 -19.29 21.69 -13.95
N GLY A 278 -20.60 21.96 -14.04
CA GLY A 278 -21.25 22.60 -15.19
C GLY A 278 -21.75 21.63 -16.27
N GLU A 279 -21.51 20.32 -16.16
CA GLU A 279 -21.95 19.36 -17.18
C GLU A 279 -23.35 18.81 -16.92
N THR A 280 -24.31 19.36 -17.64
CA THR A 280 -25.74 19.00 -17.51
C THR A 280 -26.19 17.89 -18.45
N GLY A 281 -25.38 17.52 -19.44
CA GLY A 281 -25.68 16.45 -20.39
C GLY A 281 -25.81 15.08 -19.71
N GLU A 282 -26.80 14.28 -20.12
CA GLU A 282 -27.01 12.91 -19.60
C GLU A 282 -25.80 12.00 -19.90
N ASN A 283 -25.16 12.22 -21.05
CA ASN A 283 -23.96 11.50 -21.49
C ASN A 283 -22.74 12.43 -21.55
N GLU A 284 -21.56 11.82 -21.67
CA GLU A 284 -20.35 12.52 -22.12
C GLU A 284 -20.25 12.31 -23.63
N GLU A 285 -20.12 13.40 -24.38
CA GLU A 285 -20.11 13.42 -25.84
C GLU A 285 -18.89 14.23 -26.32
N GLU A 286 -18.32 13.85 -27.46
CA GLU A 286 -17.18 14.52 -28.08
C GLU A 286 -17.34 14.40 -29.60
N GLU A 287 -17.45 15.51 -30.30
CA GLU A 287 -17.64 15.54 -31.75
C GLU A 287 -16.31 15.49 -32.50
N TYR A 288 -16.28 14.87 -33.68
CA TYR A 288 -15.12 14.94 -34.57
C TYR A 288 -14.99 16.36 -35.13
N GLN A 289 -13.82 16.99 -34.97
CA GLN A 289 -13.51 18.32 -35.50
C GLN A 289 -13.10 18.27 -36.98
N SER A 290 -12.62 17.12 -37.47
CA SER A 290 -12.31 16.91 -38.88
C SER A 290 -12.65 15.51 -39.40
N ASP A 291 -12.95 15.41 -40.69
CA ASP A 291 -13.15 14.11 -41.38
C ASP A 291 -11.93 13.19 -41.24
N LYS A 292 -10.74 13.74 -41.07
CA LYS A 292 -9.50 12.97 -40.86
C LYS A 292 -9.50 12.23 -39.52
N GLU A 293 -10.00 12.83 -38.45
CA GLU A 293 -10.11 12.14 -37.15
C GLU A 293 -11.10 10.97 -37.23
N ARG A 294 -12.15 11.12 -38.05
CA ARG A 294 -13.19 10.10 -38.26
C ARG A 294 -12.69 8.88 -39.04
N GLU A 295 -11.65 9.04 -39.86
CA GLU A 295 -10.99 7.94 -40.57
C GLU A 295 -10.01 7.14 -39.70
N LEU A 296 -9.54 7.68 -38.57
CA LEU A 296 -8.57 7.03 -37.69
C LEU A 296 -9.19 5.87 -36.89
N ASN A 297 -8.40 4.83 -36.66
CA ASN A 297 -8.79 3.74 -35.78
C ASN A 297 -8.56 4.05 -34.29
N ALA A 298 -9.12 3.23 -33.41
CA ALA A 298 -9.05 3.39 -31.96
C ALA A 298 -7.62 3.53 -31.40
N THR A 299 -6.68 2.73 -31.92
CA THR A 299 -5.27 2.74 -31.51
C THR A 299 -4.49 3.94 -32.08
N GLU A 300 -4.83 4.40 -33.28
CA GLU A 300 -4.29 5.62 -33.88
C GLU A 300 -4.76 6.85 -33.12
N LEU A 301 -6.06 6.96 -32.81
CA LEU A 301 -6.62 8.02 -31.96
C LEU A 301 -5.93 8.05 -30.58
N MET A 302 -5.72 6.90 -29.95
CA MET A 302 -4.95 6.82 -28.69
C MET A 302 -3.50 7.31 -28.89
N THR A 303 -2.82 6.90 -29.95
CA THR A 303 -1.43 7.30 -30.24
C THR A 303 -1.33 8.81 -30.52
N CYS A 304 -2.33 9.39 -31.20
CA CYS A 304 -2.44 10.83 -31.36
C CYS A 304 -2.63 11.54 -30.02
N GLY A 305 -3.55 11.06 -29.16
CA GLY A 305 -3.75 11.61 -27.82
C GLY A 305 -2.50 11.57 -26.95
N LEU A 306 -1.73 10.47 -27.02
CA LEU A 306 -0.45 10.34 -26.31
C LEU A 306 0.63 11.30 -26.85
N LYS A 307 0.69 11.56 -28.16
CA LYS A 307 1.58 12.59 -28.72
C LYS A 307 1.24 13.99 -28.21
N PHE A 308 -0.04 14.37 -28.20
CA PHE A 308 -0.45 15.64 -27.61
C PHE A 308 -0.13 15.72 -26.11
N PHE A 309 -0.15 14.59 -25.38
CA PHE A 309 0.29 14.55 -23.99
C PHE A 309 1.81 14.78 -23.84
N GLU A 310 2.63 14.19 -24.72
CA GLU A 310 4.08 14.43 -24.79
C GLU A 310 4.39 15.90 -25.16
N ASP A 311 3.62 16.48 -26.07
CA ASP A 311 3.69 17.89 -26.49
C ASP A 311 3.09 18.87 -25.45
N GLN A 312 2.66 18.38 -24.28
CA GLN A 312 2.01 19.13 -23.19
C GLN A 312 0.65 19.79 -23.53
N ASP A 313 0.04 19.47 -24.67
CA ASP A 313 -1.33 19.86 -24.99
C ASP A 313 -2.34 18.89 -24.36
N ILE A 314 -2.73 19.21 -23.13
CA ILE A 314 -3.75 18.46 -22.39
C ILE A 314 -5.12 18.50 -23.11
N LYS A 315 -5.45 19.58 -23.85
CA LYS A 315 -6.75 19.68 -24.53
C LYS A 315 -6.80 18.74 -25.74
N GLY A 316 -5.76 18.77 -26.59
CA GLY A 316 -5.59 17.81 -27.68
C GLY A 316 -5.59 16.37 -27.17
N CYS A 317 -4.83 16.07 -26.11
CA CYS A 317 -4.80 14.76 -25.48
C CYS A 317 -6.20 14.27 -25.06
N LEU A 318 -6.93 15.08 -24.28
CA LEU A 318 -8.26 14.72 -23.80
C LEU A 318 -9.26 14.52 -24.95
N HIS A 319 -9.23 15.37 -25.98
CA HIS A 319 -10.09 15.27 -27.16
C HIS A 319 -9.88 13.93 -27.89
N PHE A 320 -8.65 13.61 -28.31
CA PHE A 320 -8.34 12.37 -29.03
C PHE A 320 -8.60 11.10 -28.19
N LEU A 321 -8.29 11.13 -26.89
CA LEU A 321 -8.60 10.02 -25.99
C LEU A 321 -10.11 9.84 -25.79
N ARG A 322 -10.90 10.92 -25.72
CA ARG A 322 -12.36 10.87 -25.67
C ARG A 322 -12.96 10.31 -26.95
N LEU A 323 -12.50 10.72 -28.13
CA LEU A 323 -12.96 10.15 -29.40
C LEU A 323 -12.77 8.61 -29.41
N ALA A 324 -11.59 8.13 -29.00
CA ALA A 324 -11.31 6.70 -28.88
C ALA A 324 -12.19 6.00 -27.83
N ALA A 325 -12.44 6.62 -26.69
CA ALA A 325 -13.22 6.04 -25.59
C ALA A 325 -14.74 6.03 -25.86
N ILE A 326 -15.27 7.08 -26.50
CA ILE A 326 -16.72 7.27 -26.72
C ILE A 326 -17.17 6.56 -27.99
N HIS A 327 -16.54 6.84 -29.15
CA HIS A 327 -16.98 6.28 -30.44
C HIS A 327 -16.49 4.85 -30.65
N HIS A 328 -15.25 4.54 -30.25
CA HIS A 328 -14.66 3.21 -30.46
C HIS A 328 -14.65 2.31 -29.22
N LYS A 329 -15.19 2.78 -28.08
CA LYS A 329 -15.28 2.05 -26.80
C LYS A 329 -13.91 1.51 -26.30
N HIS A 330 -12.81 2.18 -26.67
CA HIS A 330 -11.44 1.68 -26.50
C HIS A 330 -11.00 1.65 -25.03
N GLU A 331 -10.72 0.44 -24.53
CA GLU A 331 -10.51 0.19 -23.09
C GLU A 331 -9.35 0.98 -22.50
N GLN A 332 -8.20 1.00 -23.17
CA GLN A 332 -7.00 1.69 -22.69
C GLN A 332 -7.20 3.20 -22.65
N SER A 333 -7.90 3.77 -23.64
CA SER A 333 -8.25 5.19 -23.64
C SER A 333 -9.21 5.54 -22.50
N THR A 334 -10.20 4.68 -22.18
CA THR A 334 -11.07 4.88 -21.01
C THR A 334 -10.28 4.87 -19.70
N LEU A 335 -9.33 3.93 -19.54
CA LEU A 335 -8.48 3.85 -18.34
C LEU A 335 -7.52 5.04 -18.21
N LEU A 336 -6.92 5.50 -19.31
CA LEU A 336 -6.08 6.70 -19.34
C LEU A 336 -6.89 7.96 -18.98
N LEU A 337 -8.08 8.14 -19.57
CA LEU A 337 -8.98 9.24 -19.21
C LEU A 337 -9.37 9.20 -17.73
N TYR A 338 -9.69 8.03 -17.18
CA TYR A 338 -9.96 7.88 -15.75
C TYR A 338 -8.77 8.39 -14.91
N ASN A 339 -7.54 7.96 -15.22
CA ASN A 339 -6.36 8.36 -14.48
C ASN A 339 -6.12 9.89 -14.56
N ILE A 340 -6.22 10.48 -15.77
CA ILE A 340 -6.05 11.93 -15.98
C ILE A 340 -7.12 12.71 -15.22
N TYR A 341 -8.41 12.35 -15.35
CA TYR A 341 -9.48 13.04 -14.64
C TYR A 341 -9.42 12.83 -13.12
N SER A 342 -8.94 11.69 -12.64
CA SER A 342 -8.72 11.47 -11.20
C SER A 342 -7.63 12.39 -10.65
N GLN A 343 -6.55 12.64 -11.40
CA GLN A 343 -5.53 13.63 -11.04
C GLN A 343 -6.08 15.06 -11.07
N LEU A 344 -6.92 15.38 -12.06
CA LEU A 344 -7.65 16.65 -12.17
C LEU A 344 -8.87 16.74 -11.23
N GLN A 345 -9.05 15.79 -10.30
CA GLN A 345 -10.15 15.75 -9.34
C GLN A 345 -11.57 15.85 -9.96
N SER A 346 -11.74 15.41 -11.22
CA SER A 346 -12.96 15.55 -12.02
C SER A 346 -13.80 14.27 -12.07
N PRO A 347 -15.13 14.34 -11.88
CA PRO A 347 -16.02 13.18 -11.95
C PRO A 347 -16.19 12.57 -13.36
N ARG A 348 -15.76 13.28 -14.43
CA ARG A 348 -15.87 12.80 -15.83
C ARG A 348 -15.22 11.43 -16.02
N GLY A 349 -14.06 11.21 -15.43
CA GLY A 349 -13.33 9.93 -15.52
C GLY A 349 -14.09 8.78 -14.87
N ALA A 350 -14.59 8.98 -13.65
CA ALA A 350 -15.37 7.98 -12.93
C ALA A 350 -16.68 7.65 -13.65
N PHE A 351 -17.36 8.66 -14.21
CA PHE A 351 -18.56 8.49 -15.03
C PHE A 351 -18.31 7.68 -16.32
N LEU A 352 -17.29 8.05 -17.09
CA LEU A 352 -16.89 7.32 -18.31
C LEU A 352 -16.53 5.86 -17.98
N LEU A 353 -15.76 5.63 -16.92
CA LEU A 353 -15.34 4.30 -16.48
C LEU A 353 -16.55 3.44 -16.06
N MET A 354 -17.45 3.99 -15.25
CA MET A 354 -18.65 3.28 -14.77
C MET A 354 -19.61 2.95 -15.92
N LYS A 355 -19.86 3.91 -16.83
CA LYS A 355 -20.67 3.68 -18.04
C LYS A 355 -20.06 2.61 -18.94
N ARG A 356 -18.73 2.60 -19.10
CA ARG A 356 -18.01 1.58 -19.89
C ARG A 356 -18.02 0.19 -19.23
N ALA A 357 -17.98 0.12 -17.90
CA ALA A 357 -18.02 -1.13 -17.15
C ALA A 357 -19.38 -1.84 -17.24
N LEU A 358 -20.47 -1.07 -17.20
CA LEU A 358 -21.86 -1.52 -17.26
C LEU A 358 -22.38 -1.75 -18.69
N ASP A 359 -21.58 -1.49 -19.72
CA ASP A 359 -21.93 -1.76 -21.11
C ASP A 359 -21.81 -3.27 -21.44
N ASP A 360 -22.92 -3.99 -21.27
CA ASP A 360 -23.05 -5.42 -21.61
C ASP A 360 -22.98 -5.71 -23.12
N SER A 361 -23.08 -4.70 -24.01
CA SER A 361 -23.00 -4.92 -25.46
C SER A 361 -21.57 -5.20 -25.96
N ALA A 362 -20.58 -4.70 -25.22
CA ALA A 362 -19.16 -4.85 -25.53
C ALA A 362 -18.35 -4.94 -24.21
N PRO A 363 -18.53 -6.01 -23.42
CA PRO A 363 -18.07 -6.05 -22.03
C PRO A 363 -16.54 -6.01 -21.94
N SER A 364 -16.01 -5.11 -21.11
CA SER A 364 -14.58 -4.84 -21.01
C SER A 364 -13.98 -5.43 -19.73
N ALA A 365 -12.99 -6.32 -19.86
CA ALA A 365 -12.41 -7.00 -18.70
C ALA A 365 -11.49 -6.08 -17.88
N ALA A 366 -10.67 -5.26 -18.53
CA ALA A 366 -9.76 -4.33 -17.87
C ALA A 366 -10.51 -3.20 -17.15
N VAL A 367 -11.61 -2.70 -17.73
CA VAL A 367 -12.46 -1.68 -17.10
C VAL A 367 -13.23 -2.24 -15.91
N ASN A 368 -13.82 -3.45 -16.04
CA ASN A 368 -14.49 -4.10 -14.91
C ASN A 368 -13.50 -4.43 -13.79
N GLN A 369 -12.26 -4.83 -14.11
CA GLN A 369 -11.19 -4.97 -13.11
C GLN A 369 -10.94 -3.66 -12.37
N LYS A 370 -10.79 -2.55 -13.10
CA LYS A 370 -10.49 -1.25 -12.48
C LYS A 370 -11.64 -0.79 -11.59
N VAL A 371 -12.90 -0.90 -12.01
CA VAL A 371 -14.04 -0.53 -11.15
C VAL A 371 -14.11 -1.40 -9.89
N GLY A 372 -13.84 -2.70 -9.99
CA GLY A 372 -13.72 -3.58 -8.81
C GLY A 372 -12.61 -3.13 -7.85
N GLU A 373 -11.45 -2.70 -8.38
CA GLU A 373 -10.34 -2.16 -7.60
C GLU A 373 -10.72 -0.85 -6.89
N LEU A 374 -11.47 0.04 -7.54
CA LEU A 374 -11.92 1.30 -6.94
C LEU A 374 -12.93 1.07 -5.80
N TYR A 375 -13.80 0.05 -5.92
CA TYR A 375 -14.68 -0.38 -4.84
C TYR A 375 -13.98 -1.21 -3.75
N ASP A 376 -12.84 -1.84 -4.00
CA ASP A 376 -12.02 -2.46 -2.96
C ASP A 376 -11.23 -1.39 -2.18
N GLN A 377 -10.67 -0.40 -2.88
CA GLN A 377 -9.84 0.66 -2.28
C GLN A 377 -10.64 1.79 -1.62
N GLY A 378 -11.90 2.02 -2.00
CA GLY A 378 -12.69 3.15 -1.51
C GLY A 378 -12.32 4.47 -2.18
N ALA A 379 -12.18 4.46 -3.51
CA ALA A 379 -11.83 5.66 -4.27
C ALA A 379 -12.95 6.71 -4.28
N ARG A 380 -12.64 7.96 -4.64
CA ARG A 380 -13.64 9.02 -4.75
C ARG A 380 -14.76 8.61 -5.73
N HIS A 381 -16.01 8.69 -5.27
CA HIS A 381 -17.24 8.20 -5.93
C HIS A 381 -17.47 6.67 -5.91
N PHE A 382 -16.60 5.88 -5.28
CA PHE A 382 -16.72 4.42 -5.18
C PHE A 382 -16.65 3.98 -3.71
N LEU A 383 -17.80 3.95 -3.02
CA LEU A 383 -17.93 3.56 -1.61
C LEU A 383 -17.44 2.10 -1.40
N PRO A 384 -16.56 1.80 -0.41
CA PRO A 384 -15.84 0.53 -0.35
C PRO A 384 -16.68 -0.68 0.11
N LEU A 385 -17.63 -1.11 -0.73
CA LEU A 385 -18.54 -2.22 -0.46
C LEU A 385 -18.04 -3.55 -1.07
N PHE A 386 -17.94 -4.58 -0.23
CA PHE A 386 -17.55 -5.94 -0.61
C PHE A 386 -18.40 -6.55 -1.75
N PRO A 387 -19.75 -6.47 -1.75
CA PRO A 387 -20.57 -6.99 -2.86
C PRO A 387 -20.36 -6.22 -4.17
N ALA A 388 -20.04 -4.93 -4.13
CA ALA A 388 -19.74 -4.15 -5.33
C ALA A 388 -18.40 -4.58 -5.95
N ALA A 389 -17.36 -4.73 -5.13
CA ALA A 389 -16.06 -5.24 -5.58
C ALA A 389 -16.18 -6.66 -6.16
N ILE A 390 -16.92 -7.57 -5.50
CA ILE A 390 -17.23 -8.92 -6.03
C ILE A 390 -17.86 -8.83 -7.42
N TYR A 391 -18.92 -8.04 -7.59
CA TYR A 391 -19.67 -7.96 -8.84
C TYR A 391 -18.78 -7.56 -10.03
N PHE A 392 -17.99 -6.50 -9.87
CA PHE A 392 -17.13 -6.01 -10.94
C PHE A 392 -15.92 -6.92 -11.21
N TYR A 393 -15.25 -7.45 -10.18
CA TYR A 393 -14.20 -8.44 -10.39
C TYR A 393 -14.73 -9.72 -11.05
N GLN A 394 -15.97 -10.15 -10.74
CA GLN A 394 -16.60 -11.30 -11.41
C GLN A 394 -16.93 -11.03 -12.87
N ARG A 395 -17.34 -9.80 -13.23
CA ARG A 395 -17.51 -9.41 -14.64
C ARG A 395 -16.18 -9.51 -15.40
N ALA A 396 -15.07 -9.10 -14.80
CA ALA A 396 -13.74 -9.29 -15.37
C ALA A 396 -13.33 -10.78 -15.46
N ALA A 397 -13.51 -11.54 -14.39
CA ALA A 397 -13.15 -12.96 -14.33
C ALA A 397 -13.98 -13.82 -15.31
N LYS A 398 -15.27 -13.50 -15.53
CA LYS A 398 -16.12 -14.13 -16.55
C LYS A 398 -15.51 -14.04 -17.95
N LEU A 399 -14.86 -12.92 -18.27
CA LEU A 399 -14.14 -12.71 -19.53
C LEU A 399 -12.74 -13.36 -19.56
N GLY A 400 -12.38 -14.16 -18.55
CA GLY A 400 -11.09 -14.86 -18.48
C GLY A 400 -9.94 -14.06 -17.86
N HIS A 401 -10.19 -12.84 -17.37
CA HIS A 401 -9.14 -11.93 -16.90
C HIS A 401 -8.56 -12.36 -15.55
N VAL A 402 -7.31 -12.84 -15.58
CA VAL A 402 -6.64 -13.46 -14.42
C VAL A 402 -6.41 -12.51 -13.25
N ASN A 403 -6.20 -11.21 -13.49
CA ASN A 403 -6.08 -10.24 -12.39
C ASN A 403 -7.40 -10.10 -11.61
N GLY A 404 -8.56 -10.30 -12.24
CA GLY A 404 -9.85 -10.33 -11.55
C GLY A 404 -10.05 -11.58 -10.71
N MET A 405 -9.51 -12.70 -11.16
CA MET A 405 -9.47 -13.94 -10.38
C MET A 405 -8.56 -13.79 -9.16
N LEU A 406 -7.39 -13.15 -9.31
CA LEU A 406 -6.49 -12.85 -8.20
C LEU A 406 -7.08 -11.84 -7.21
N SER A 407 -7.73 -10.79 -7.69
CA SER A 407 -8.46 -9.84 -6.84
C SER A 407 -9.61 -10.51 -6.07
N LEU A 408 -10.42 -11.36 -6.73
CA LEU A 408 -11.45 -12.15 -6.03
C LEU A 408 -10.85 -13.09 -4.99
N ALA A 409 -9.74 -13.76 -5.31
CA ALA A 409 -9.03 -14.59 -4.35
C ALA A 409 -8.65 -13.76 -3.12
N GLN A 410 -7.97 -12.62 -3.30
CA GLN A 410 -7.55 -11.76 -2.20
C GLN A 410 -8.73 -11.18 -1.40
N LEU A 411 -9.84 -10.85 -2.08
CA LEU A 411 -11.05 -10.34 -1.45
C LEU A 411 -11.70 -11.42 -0.56
N TRP A 412 -11.87 -12.65 -1.05
CA TRP A 412 -12.38 -13.78 -0.26
C TRP A 412 -11.42 -14.24 0.84
N LEU A 413 -10.11 -14.05 0.69
CA LEU A 413 -9.12 -14.30 1.74
C LEU A 413 -9.28 -13.31 2.90
N ARG A 414 -9.55 -12.04 2.58
CA ARG A 414 -9.67 -10.95 3.56
C ARG A 414 -11.05 -10.89 4.22
N GLY A 415 -12.11 -11.23 3.49
CA GLY A 415 -13.50 -11.04 3.92
C GLY A 415 -13.97 -9.58 3.96
N ALA A 416 -13.17 -8.64 3.43
CA ALA A 416 -13.39 -7.21 3.52
C ALA A 416 -12.72 -6.45 2.37
N THR A 417 -13.25 -5.28 2.02
CA THR A 417 -12.60 -4.27 1.16
C THR A 417 -11.42 -3.62 1.88
N ALA A 418 -10.44 -3.06 1.15
CA ALA A 418 -9.21 -2.48 1.70
C ALA A 418 -9.45 -1.36 2.73
N SER A 419 -10.57 -0.65 2.61
CA SER A 419 -11.04 0.43 3.48
C SER A 419 -12.44 0.15 4.04
N SER A 420 -12.68 -1.11 4.44
CA SER A 420 -13.97 -1.58 4.94
C SER A 420 -14.39 -0.95 6.28
N MET A 421 -15.70 -0.80 6.48
CA MET A 421 -16.34 -0.35 7.73
C MET A 421 -17.02 -1.51 8.50
N LEU A 422 -16.79 -2.76 8.08
CA LEU A 422 -17.38 -3.97 8.67
C LEU A 422 -16.80 -4.28 10.06
N SER A 423 -17.60 -4.91 10.92
CA SER A 423 -17.13 -5.47 12.20
C SER A 423 -16.21 -6.68 11.98
N GLU A 424 -15.37 -7.03 12.96
CA GLU A 424 -14.49 -8.21 12.86
C GLU A 424 -15.31 -9.51 12.64
N GLU A 425 -16.48 -9.63 13.26
CA GLU A 425 -17.39 -10.78 13.09
C GLU A 425 -17.97 -10.85 11.67
N GLU A 426 -18.37 -9.72 11.09
CA GLU A 426 -18.84 -9.66 9.70
C GLU A 426 -17.74 -10.00 8.69
N VAL A 427 -16.50 -9.61 8.99
CA VAL A 427 -15.32 -9.92 8.16
C VAL A 427 -15.02 -11.42 8.23
N GLU A 428 -14.98 -12.02 9.43
CA GLU A 428 -14.80 -13.48 9.59
C GLU A 428 -15.92 -14.27 8.91
N ALA A 429 -17.18 -13.81 9.01
CA ALA A 429 -18.32 -14.43 8.34
C ALA A 429 -18.25 -14.37 6.79
N GLN A 430 -17.49 -13.42 6.23
CA GLN A 430 -17.27 -13.28 4.78
C GLN A 430 -16.00 -13.99 4.30
N GLN A 431 -15.05 -14.31 5.18
CA GLN A 431 -13.82 -15.00 4.79
C GLN A 431 -14.10 -16.42 4.26
N SER A 432 -13.40 -16.79 3.18
CA SER A 432 -13.57 -18.10 2.55
C SER A 432 -12.27 -18.61 1.92
N ILE A 433 -11.48 -19.32 2.73
CA ILE A 433 -10.28 -20.04 2.29
C ILE A 433 -10.57 -21.01 1.11
N PRO A 434 -11.71 -21.73 1.05
CA PRO A 434 -12.06 -22.53 -0.13
C PRO A 434 -12.26 -21.70 -1.41
N LYS A 435 -13.01 -20.58 -1.35
CA LYS A 435 -13.17 -19.68 -2.51
C LYS A 435 -11.82 -19.05 -2.91
N TYR A 436 -10.97 -18.67 -1.95
CA TYR A 436 -9.61 -18.19 -2.21
C TYR A 436 -8.77 -19.17 -3.03
N HIS A 437 -8.66 -20.44 -2.59
CA HIS A 437 -7.92 -21.45 -3.34
C HIS A 437 -8.53 -21.76 -4.71
N ALA A 438 -9.86 -21.78 -4.82
CA ALA A 438 -10.54 -22.05 -6.08
C ALA A 438 -10.31 -20.93 -7.11
N TRP A 439 -10.34 -19.66 -6.70
CA TRP A 439 -10.00 -18.52 -7.56
C TRP A 439 -8.53 -18.52 -7.98
N LEU A 440 -7.61 -18.82 -7.06
CA LEU A 440 -6.19 -19.03 -7.41
C LEU A 440 -6.01 -20.17 -8.43
N GLN A 441 -6.73 -21.29 -8.25
CA GLN A 441 -6.64 -22.42 -9.17
C GLN A 441 -7.13 -22.04 -10.57
N LYS A 442 -8.27 -21.34 -10.71
CA LYS A 442 -8.76 -20.87 -12.02
C LYS A 442 -7.77 -19.93 -12.72
N ALA A 443 -7.00 -19.13 -11.98
CA ALA A 443 -5.92 -18.31 -12.55
C ALA A 443 -4.70 -19.16 -12.96
N MET A 444 -4.32 -20.15 -12.16
CA MET A 444 -3.28 -21.14 -12.50
C MET A 444 -3.65 -22.01 -13.70
N ASP A 445 -4.93 -22.34 -13.89
CA ASP A 445 -5.43 -23.12 -15.03
C ASP A 445 -5.25 -22.39 -16.37
N ARG A 446 -5.16 -21.06 -16.34
CA ARG A 446 -4.81 -20.21 -17.50
C ARG A 446 -3.30 -20.01 -17.66
N GLY A 447 -2.50 -20.49 -16.72
CA GLY A 447 -1.05 -20.29 -16.68
C GLY A 447 -0.60 -18.93 -16.15
N CYS A 448 -1.35 -18.31 -15.23
CA CYS A 448 -0.95 -17.01 -14.66
C CYS A 448 0.27 -17.13 -13.73
N GLY A 449 1.37 -16.41 -14.05
CA GLY A 449 2.60 -16.40 -13.25
C GLY A 449 2.39 -15.86 -11.83
N SER A 450 1.64 -14.77 -11.68
CA SER A 450 1.24 -14.20 -10.38
C SER A 450 0.48 -15.21 -9.49
N ALA A 451 -0.34 -16.08 -10.08
CA ALA A 451 -1.07 -17.09 -9.32
C ALA A 451 -0.12 -18.18 -8.78
N TYR A 452 0.86 -18.62 -9.58
CA TYR A 452 1.92 -19.50 -9.12
C TYR A 452 2.79 -18.84 -8.05
N PHE A 453 3.15 -17.57 -8.21
CA PHE A 453 3.94 -16.83 -7.23
C PHE A 453 3.26 -16.76 -5.86
N VAL A 454 1.95 -16.46 -5.83
CA VAL A 454 1.15 -16.49 -4.59
C VAL A 454 1.15 -17.90 -3.99
N ARG A 455 0.90 -18.94 -4.79
CA ARG A 455 0.91 -20.34 -4.32
C ARG A 455 2.26 -20.77 -3.75
N GLY A 456 3.37 -20.33 -4.36
CA GLY A 456 4.72 -20.54 -3.86
C GLY A 456 4.97 -19.85 -2.53
N CYS A 457 4.55 -18.59 -2.39
CA CYS A 457 4.66 -17.84 -1.13
C CYS A 457 3.87 -18.49 0.02
N MET A 458 2.69 -19.05 -0.25
CA MET A 458 1.90 -19.80 0.74
C MET A 458 2.66 -21.01 1.28
N HIS A 459 3.35 -21.76 0.40
CA HIS A 459 4.22 -22.88 0.79
C HIS A 459 5.53 -22.46 1.45
N ILE A 460 6.03 -21.25 1.22
CA ILE A 460 7.19 -20.73 1.97
C ILE A 460 6.83 -20.50 3.44
N LYS A 461 5.67 -19.88 3.68
CA LYS A 461 5.28 -19.46 5.03
C LYS A 461 4.53 -20.53 5.82
N GLY A 462 3.78 -21.39 5.14
CA GLY A 462 2.83 -22.32 5.77
C GLY A 462 1.50 -21.66 6.14
N GLU A 463 1.03 -20.71 5.32
CA GLU A 463 -0.17 -19.91 5.58
C GLU A 463 -1.40 -20.42 4.80
N HIS A 464 -2.59 -20.02 5.25
CA HIS A 464 -3.88 -20.25 4.58
C HIS A 464 -4.15 -21.71 4.21
N GLY A 465 -3.95 -22.64 5.14
CA GLY A 465 -4.24 -24.07 4.95
C GLY A 465 -3.17 -24.87 4.19
N MET A 466 -2.07 -24.24 3.76
CA MET A 466 -0.95 -24.93 3.12
C MET A 466 0.16 -25.24 4.12
N ALA A 467 0.72 -26.45 4.07
CA ALA A 467 1.93 -26.78 4.83
C ALA A 467 3.17 -26.17 4.19
N LYS A 468 4.17 -25.83 5.02
CA LYS A 468 5.53 -25.49 4.57
C LYS A 468 6.09 -26.61 3.69
N SER A 469 6.64 -26.26 2.53
CA SER A 469 7.31 -27.22 1.65
C SER A 469 8.25 -26.50 0.67
N TYR A 470 9.57 -26.68 0.83
CA TYR A 470 10.58 -26.15 -0.10
C TYR A 470 10.37 -26.67 -1.52
N ALA A 471 10.12 -27.98 -1.67
CA ALA A 471 9.95 -28.61 -2.98
C ALA A 471 8.75 -28.02 -3.75
N ALA A 472 7.59 -27.89 -3.11
CA ALA A 472 6.41 -27.31 -3.73
C ALA A 472 6.56 -25.79 -3.95
N ALA A 473 7.09 -25.06 -2.96
CA ALA A 473 7.37 -23.64 -3.07
C ALA A 473 8.29 -23.33 -4.27
N LYS A 474 9.37 -24.10 -4.42
CA LYS A 474 10.30 -23.96 -5.53
C LYS A 474 9.62 -24.24 -6.87
N GLU A 475 8.87 -25.34 -7.01
CA GLU A 475 8.20 -25.67 -8.27
C GLU A 475 7.27 -24.53 -8.74
N TYR A 476 6.50 -23.95 -7.81
CA TYR A 476 5.63 -22.82 -8.13
C TYR A 476 6.39 -21.52 -8.43
N LEU A 477 7.49 -21.24 -7.74
CA LEU A 477 8.30 -20.05 -8.00
C LEU A 477 9.10 -20.14 -9.31
N ASP A 478 9.63 -21.32 -9.65
CA ASP A 478 10.27 -21.58 -10.94
C ASP A 478 9.24 -21.42 -12.09
N ALA A 479 8.01 -21.90 -11.91
CA ALA A 479 6.91 -21.71 -12.86
C ALA A 479 6.43 -20.25 -12.97
N ALA A 480 6.44 -19.50 -11.85
CA ALA A 480 6.13 -18.08 -11.85
C ALA A 480 7.20 -17.26 -12.57
N ALA A 481 8.48 -17.56 -12.32
CA ALA A 481 9.62 -16.88 -12.93
C ALA A 481 9.70 -17.12 -14.43
N SER A 482 9.42 -18.33 -14.91
CA SER A 482 9.38 -18.60 -16.35
C SER A 482 8.20 -17.89 -17.02
N ALA A 483 6.99 -17.99 -16.44
CA ALA A 483 5.80 -17.37 -17.00
C ALA A 483 5.86 -15.84 -16.99
N GLN A 484 6.42 -15.23 -15.94
CA GLN A 484 6.48 -13.76 -15.75
C GLN A 484 7.78 -13.36 -15.00
N PRO A 485 8.92 -13.21 -15.72
CA PRO A 485 10.25 -12.97 -15.11
C PRO A 485 10.29 -11.80 -14.11
N GLU A 486 9.59 -10.72 -14.44
CA GLU A 486 9.50 -9.50 -13.64
C GLU A 486 9.00 -9.68 -12.19
N ILE A 487 8.27 -10.76 -11.89
CA ILE A 487 7.68 -10.97 -10.57
C ILE A 487 8.76 -11.19 -9.50
N LEU A 488 9.76 -12.04 -9.76
CA LEU A 488 10.84 -12.28 -8.79
C LEU A 488 11.76 -11.06 -8.65
N ARG A 489 11.97 -10.29 -9.73
CA ARG A 489 12.76 -9.04 -9.69
C ARG A 489 12.15 -8.01 -8.74
N ARG A 490 10.82 -7.95 -8.65
CA ARG A 490 10.07 -7.08 -7.73
C ARG A 490 10.03 -7.60 -6.29
N ALA A 491 10.40 -8.86 -6.05
CA ALA A 491 10.33 -9.52 -4.74
C ALA A 491 11.64 -10.25 -4.37
N PRO A 492 12.80 -9.55 -4.31
CA PRO A 492 14.12 -10.17 -4.09
C PRO A 492 14.26 -10.91 -2.75
N GLN A 493 13.38 -10.64 -1.77
CA GLN A 493 13.30 -11.36 -0.51
C GLN A 493 12.81 -12.82 -0.66
N ILE A 494 12.02 -13.14 -1.69
CA ILE A 494 11.37 -14.45 -1.81
C ILE A 494 12.36 -15.59 -2.08
N PRO A 495 13.37 -15.45 -2.99
CA PRO A 495 14.45 -16.43 -3.11
C PRO A 495 15.22 -16.66 -1.79
N MET A 496 15.45 -15.61 -0.99
CA MET A 496 16.11 -15.74 0.31
C MET A 496 15.25 -16.54 1.30
N MET A 497 13.94 -16.30 1.34
CA MET A 497 13.00 -17.06 2.18
C MET A 497 12.89 -18.52 1.74
N LEU A 498 12.96 -18.79 0.43
CA LEU A 498 12.97 -20.15 -0.12
C LEU A 498 14.21 -20.94 0.33
N GLU A 499 15.39 -20.33 0.28
CA GLU A 499 16.63 -20.95 0.80
C GLU A 499 16.61 -21.13 2.32
N ALA A 500 16.05 -20.16 3.06
CA ALA A 500 15.85 -20.31 4.51
C ALA A 500 14.92 -21.49 4.86
N LEU A 501 13.86 -21.72 4.06
CA LEU A 501 12.99 -22.89 4.21
C LEU A 501 13.72 -24.20 3.86
N ARG A 502 14.57 -24.20 2.83
CA ARG A 502 15.43 -25.38 2.54
C ARG A 502 16.29 -25.74 3.75
N GLU A 503 16.91 -24.74 4.37
CA GLU A 503 17.69 -24.97 5.59
C GLU A 503 16.84 -25.45 6.78
N GLU A 504 15.61 -24.92 6.95
CA GLU A 504 14.67 -25.35 8.00
C GLU A 504 14.30 -26.84 7.85
N GLU A 505 14.00 -27.27 6.62
CA GLU A 505 13.71 -28.67 6.29
C GLU A 505 14.95 -29.58 6.42
N GLU A 506 16.12 -29.15 5.92
CA GLU A 506 17.37 -29.91 6.05
C GLU A 506 17.85 -30.06 7.50
N LYS A 507 17.57 -29.07 8.37
CA LYS A 507 17.82 -29.16 9.82
C LYS A 507 16.82 -30.11 10.49
N SER A 508 15.56 -30.06 10.10
CA SER A 508 14.48 -30.91 10.65
C SER A 508 14.59 -32.38 10.20
N ALA A 509 15.15 -32.65 9.03
CA ALA A 509 15.33 -33.99 8.46
C ALA A 509 16.54 -34.77 9.02
N LYS A 510 17.40 -34.14 9.83
CA LYS A 510 18.53 -34.83 10.50
C LYS A 510 18.08 -35.38 11.86
N PRO A 511 18.04 -36.70 12.07
CA PRO A 511 17.69 -37.26 13.36
C PRO A 511 18.79 -36.97 14.39
N THR A 512 18.39 -36.40 15.53
CA THR A 512 19.28 -36.14 16.67
C THR A 512 19.82 -37.45 17.24
N GLN A 513 21.11 -37.75 17.02
CA GLN A 513 21.83 -38.70 17.87
C GLN A 513 22.35 -38.00 19.12
N GLU A 514 22.31 -38.73 20.23
CA GLU A 514 22.34 -38.22 21.60
C GLU A 514 23.73 -37.74 22.07
N THR A 515 23.75 -36.74 22.95
CA THR A 515 24.43 -36.91 24.25
C THR A 515 23.60 -36.28 25.36
N THR A 516 23.42 -37.05 26.42
CA THR A 516 22.55 -36.82 27.59
C THR A 516 22.98 -35.68 28.51
N SER A 517 22.03 -34.91 29.03
CA SER A 517 21.76 -34.87 30.49
C SER A 517 20.46 -34.12 30.84
N THR A 518 19.66 -34.71 31.72
CA THR A 518 18.57 -34.07 32.47
C THR A 518 18.67 -34.57 33.91
N PRO A 519 18.12 -33.87 34.92
CA PRO A 519 16.82 -34.36 35.39
C PRO A 519 15.84 -33.29 35.93
N ALA A 520 14.55 -33.55 35.66
CA ALA A 520 13.38 -33.18 36.48
C ALA A 520 13.01 -31.67 36.62
N SER A 521 11.74 -31.30 36.88
CA SER A 521 10.61 -32.10 37.39
C SER A 521 9.22 -31.58 36.96
N THR A 522 8.28 -32.52 36.71
CA THR A 522 6.82 -32.51 37.07
C THR A 522 5.89 -31.35 36.64
N THR A 523 4.62 -31.53 36.26
CA THR A 523 3.62 -32.65 36.35
C THR A 523 2.64 -32.52 35.16
N LYS A 524 2.17 -33.57 34.45
CA LYS A 524 1.15 -34.61 34.80
C LYS A 524 -0.21 -34.01 35.20
N THR A 525 -1.40 -34.49 34.77
CA THR A 525 -1.89 -35.80 34.25
C THR A 525 -2.93 -35.60 33.11
N ALA A 526 -3.05 -36.41 32.05
CA ALA A 526 -3.51 -37.82 31.94
C ALA A 526 -5.00 -38.03 32.32
N ALA A 527 -5.83 -38.87 31.66
CA ALA A 527 -5.50 -40.15 31.01
C ALA A 527 -6.43 -40.59 29.83
N ALA A 528 -6.02 -41.68 29.15
CA ALA A 528 -6.74 -42.47 28.11
C ALA A 528 -7.25 -43.80 28.76
N PRO A 529 -7.29 -45.04 28.16
CA PRO A 529 -7.23 -45.54 26.76
C PRO A 529 -8.17 -46.76 26.43
N ALA A 530 -8.14 -47.28 25.17
CA ALA A 530 -8.16 -48.71 24.72
C ALA A 530 -8.63 -48.82 23.23
N GLY A 531 -8.20 -49.77 22.36
CA GLY A 531 -7.29 -50.93 22.48
C GLY A 531 -6.91 -51.55 21.09
N LEU A 532 -6.26 -52.73 21.07
CA LEU A 532 -5.44 -53.31 19.97
C LEU A 532 -5.80 -54.80 19.63
N ALA A 533 -5.42 -55.46 18.52
CA ALA A 533 -5.01 -55.10 17.13
C ALA A 533 -4.70 -56.38 16.27
N ALA A 534 -4.54 -56.24 14.93
CA ALA A 534 -3.81 -57.18 14.01
C ALA A 534 -4.49 -58.56 13.69
N PRO A 535 -3.95 -59.48 12.82
CA PRO A 535 -2.69 -59.47 12.03
C PRO A 535 -2.73 -59.99 10.56
N GLY A 536 -1.59 -59.95 9.84
CA GLY A 536 -1.35 -60.64 8.54
C GLY A 536 0.12 -60.57 8.07
N ALA A 537 0.68 -61.66 7.53
CA ALA A 537 2.15 -61.88 7.39
C ALA A 537 2.79 -61.49 6.03
N ALA A 538 4.13 -61.56 5.96
CA ALA A 538 4.98 -60.91 4.94
C ALA A 538 5.78 -61.89 4.03
N ALA A 539 6.35 -61.35 2.94
CA ALA A 539 7.44 -61.95 2.16
C ALA A 539 8.46 -60.88 1.71
N LYS A 540 9.73 -61.26 1.61
CA LYS A 540 10.92 -60.42 1.25
C LYS A 540 11.48 -60.91 -0.12
N PRO A 541 12.30 -60.13 -0.86
CA PRO A 541 13.75 -60.16 -0.59
C PRO A 541 14.60 -58.93 -0.98
N SER A 542 15.89 -59.03 -0.61
CA SER A 542 17.09 -58.37 -1.16
C SER A 542 17.21 -56.84 -1.18
N ASP A 543 18.12 -56.37 -0.33
CA ASP A 543 18.74 -55.04 -0.28
C ASP A 543 20.20 -55.19 -0.76
N GLU A 544 20.67 -54.34 -1.68
CA GLU A 544 22.08 -54.25 -2.07
C GLU A 544 22.48 -52.77 -2.20
N GLY A 545 23.28 -52.30 -1.22
CA GLY A 545 23.36 -50.88 -0.89
C GLY A 545 24.30 -50.03 -1.76
N VAL A 546 23.78 -48.90 -2.24
CA VAL A 546 24.57 -47.84 -2.89
C VAL A 546 25.15 -46.88 -1.84
N LYS A 547 26.43 -47.04 -1.51
CA LYS A 547 27.16 -46.08 -0.66
C LYS A 547 27.60 -44.85 -1.46
N VAL A 548 27.06 -43.68 -1.11
CA VAL A 548 27.52 -42.39 -1.67
C VAL A 548 28.65 -41.83 -0.81
N THR A 549 29.84 -41.69 -1.39
CA THR A 549 31.04 -41.14 -0.73
C THR A 549 31.14 -39.62 -0.87
N SER A 550 31.81 -38.98 0.09
CA SER A 550 31.89 -37.51 0.19
C SER A 550 32.70 -36.86 -0.94
N SER A 551 32.34 -35.60 -1.23
CA SER A 551 32.88 -34.76 -2.31
C SER A 551 34.40 -34.52 -2.25
N VAL A 552 35.03 -34.70 -1.09
CA VAL A 552 36.49 -34.56 -0.89
C VAL A 552 37.29 -35.59 -1.71
N ALA A 553 36.75 -36.79 -1.94
CA ALA A 553 37.43 -37.83 -2.71
C ALA A 553 37.52 -37.52 -4.22
N ARG A 554 36.58 -36.72 -4.77
CA ARG A 554 36.62 -36.31 -6.19
C ARG A 554 37.63 -35.20 -6.46
N LEU A 555 37.93 -34.35 -5.48
CA LEU A 555 38.90 -33.26 -5.64
C LEU A 555 40.34 -33.79 -5.75
N ASN A 556 40.71 -34.75 -4.90
CA ASN A 556 42.06 -35.35 -4.92
C ASN A 556 42.35 -36.15 -6.20
N ALA A 557 41.33 -36.66 -6.89
CA ALA A 557 41.48 -37.35 -8.18
C ALA A 557 41.79 -36.40 -9.36
N LEU A 558 41.55 -35.09 -9.22
CA LEU A 558 41.85 -34.08 -10.25
C LEU A 558 43.21 -33.38 -10.05
N SER A 559 43.81 -33.48 -8.86
CA SER A 559 45.11 -32.87 -8.53
C SER A 559 46.31 -33.57 -9.22
N ASN A 560 46.21 -34.87 -9.51
CA ASN A 560 47.34 -35.72 -9.93
C ASN A 560 47.34 -36.09 -11.43
N LYS A 561 47.20 -35.12 -12.35
CA LYS A 561 47.42 -35.39 -13.78
C LYS A 561 48.01 -34.24 -14.60
N ALA A 562 49.21 -33.78 -14.22
CA ALA A 562 50.05 -32.92 -15.06
C ALA A 562 51.56 -33.11 -14.82
N ALA A 563 52.21 -34.07 -15.50
CA ALA A 563 53.66 -34.07 -15.79
C ALA A 563 54.09 -35.22 -16.74
N GLY A 564 54.78 -34.87 -17.85
CA GLY A 564 55.60 -35.79 -18.68
C GLY A 564 54.86 -36.69 -19.70
N SER A 565 55.40 -36.98 -20.88
CA SER A 565 56.59 -36.45 -21.57
C SER A 565 56.49 -36.61 -23.10
N SER A 566 57.46 -36.03 -23.84
CA SER A 566 57.51 -35.95 -25.32
C SER A 566 58.15 -37.18 -26.00
N GLY A 567 57.81 -37.43 -27.27
CA GLY A 567 58.49 -38.39 -28.16
C GLY A 567 58.10 -38.17 -29.64
N SER A 568 59.07 -38.07 -30.55
CA SER A 568 58.91 -37.51 -31.91
C SER A 568 59.29 -38.46 -33.08
N ASN A 569 58.98 -38.01 -34.31
CA ASN A 569 59.42 -38.49 -35.64
C ASN A 569 58.70 -39.73 -36.22
N GLY A 570 58.43 -39.83 -37.55
CA GLY A 570 58.59 -38.85 -38.65
C GLY A 570 58.38 -39.47 -40.07
N PHE A 571 58.34 -38.63 -41.13
CA PHE A 571 58.34 -38.96 -42.59
C PHE A 571 57.08 -39.70 -43.15
N MET A 572 56.56 -39.53 -44.39
CA MET A 572 56.91 -38.81 -45.64
C MET A 572 55.65 -38.23 -46.38
N ALA A 573 55.85 -37.46 -47.46
CA ALA A 573 54.81 -37.00 -48.44
C ALA A 573 55.03 -37.67 -49.84
N PRO A 574 54.42 -37.31 -51.01
CA PRO A 574 53.25 -36.44 -51.33
C PRO A 574 52.23 -37.02 -52.41
N ARG A 575 51.05 -36.35 -52.60
CA ARG A 575 50.19 -36.07 -53.83
C ARG A 575 50.16 -36.98 -55.11
N PRO A 576 49.20 -36.85 -56.10
CA PRO A 576 47.87 -36.16 -56.17
C PRO A 576 46.73 -36.87 -57.03
N VAL A 577 45.59 -36.16 -57.25
CA VAL A 577 44.55 -36.24 -58.34
C VAL A 577 43.47 -37.34 -58.40
N SER A 578 42.18 -36.96 -58.25
CA SER A 578 41.09 -37.04 -59.27
C SER A 578 39.69 -36.80 -58.63
N GLU A 579 38.61 -36.80 -59.44
CA GLU A 579 37.42 -35.97 -59.23
C GLU A 579 36.16 -36.66 -58.65
N SER A 580 35.23 -35.81 -58.17
CA SER A 580 33.76 -35.96 -58.22
C SER A 580 33.00 -36.67 -57.09
N ALA A 581 31.73 -36.25 -56.96
CA ALA A 581 30.59 -36.82 -56.22
C ALA A 581 30.51 -36.70 -54.67
N ALA A 582 29.71 -35.70 -54.25
CA ALA A 582 28.66 -35.78 -53.22
C ALA A 582 28.84 -36.64 -51.94
N MET A 583 29.05 -35.98 -50.79
CA MET A 583 28.11 -35.98 -49.64
C MET A 583 28.59 -35.00 -48.55
N ARG A 584 27.70 -34.12 -48.05
CA ARG A 584 28.01 -33.21 -46.94
C ARG A 584 27.74 -33.90 -45.59
N ALA A 585 28.73 -34.63 -45.10
CA ALA A 585 28.73 -35.14 -43.73
C ALA A 585 29.37 -34.14 -42.76
N ARG A 586 28.69 -33.95 -41.62
CA ARG A 586 29.12 -33.37 -40.33
C ARG A 586 30.57 -32.84 -40.23
N LYS A 587 30.70 -31.57 -39.83
CA LYS A 587 31.86 -31.11 -39.05
C LYS A 587 31.41 -30.25 -37.88
N GLY A 588 31.41 -30.85 -36.68
CA GLY A 588 31.23 -30.12 -35.43
C GLY A 588 32.55 -29.52 -34.92
N LEU A 589 32.43 -28.74 -33.84
CA LEU A 589 33.50 -28.27 -32.94
C LEU A 589 34.53 -27.31 -33.55
N GLY A 590 34.18 -26.03 -33.45
CA GLY A 590 35.08 -24.86 -33.61
C GLY A 590 34.65 -23.65 -32.76
N SER A 591 33.93 -23.86 -31.65
CA SER A 591 33.27 -22.79 -30.86
C SER A 591 34.04 -22.35 -29.61
N GLY A 592 35.34 -22.64 -29.52
CA GLY A 592 36.16 -22.30 -28.35
C GLY A 592 36.83 -20.93 -28.38
N SER A 593 37.04 -20.32 -29.56
CA SER A 593 37.76 -19.03 -29.67
C SER A 593 36.85 -17.81 -29.80
N ARG A 594 35.60 -17.98 -30.25
CA ARG A 594 34.65 -16.86 -30.41
C ARG A 594 34.10 -16.35 -29.08
N SER A 595 33.80 -17.22 -28.11
CA SER A 595 33.36 -16.79 -26.77
C SER A 595 34.46 -16.01 -26.05
N LYS A 596 35.72 -16.46 -26.10
CA LYS A 596 36.82 -15.73 -25.47
C LYS A 596 37.06 -14.36 -26.11
N ALA A 597 37.05 -14.26 -27.44
CA ALA A 597 37.16 -12.99 -28.14
C ALA A 597 35.92 -12.07 -27.92
N PHE A 598 34.74 -12.65 -27.68
CA PHE A 598 33.54 -11.90 -27.28
C PHE A 598 33.67 -11.35 -25.85
N TRP A 599 34.07 -12.18 -24.87
CA TRP A 599 34.29 -11.74 -23.50
C TRP A 599 35.43 -10.74 -23.36
N GLU A 600 36.54 -10.91 -24.09
CA GLU A 600 37.63 -9.93 -24.14
C GLU A 600 37.15 -8.60 -24.75
N ARG A 601 36.34 -8.63 -25.83
CA ARG A 601 35.74 -7.40 -26.39
C ARG A 601 34.67 -6.79 -25.51
N ALA A 602 33.87 -7.59 -24.80
CA ALA A 602 32.84 -7.13 -23.88
C ALA A 602 33.48 -6.50 -22.62
N CYS A 603 34.55 -7.08 -22.07
CA CYS A 603 35.34 -6.48 -21.01
C CYS A 603 36.07 -5.22 -21.45
N VAL A 604 36.65 -5.18 -22.65
CA VAL A 604 37.29 -3.94 -23.16
C VAL A 604 36.23 -2.87 -23.43
N ALA A 605 35.09 -3.22 -24.03
CA ALA A 605 34.00 -2.28 -24.27
C ALA A 605 33.36 -1.79 -22.97
N SER A 606 33.18 -2.65 -21.96
CA SER A 606 32.65 -2.25 -20.65
C SER A 606 33.64 -1.38 -19.90
N VAL A 607 34.94 -1.71 -19.87
CA VAL A 607 35.99 -0.85 -19.29
C VAL A 607 36.09 0.49 -20.03
N THR A 608 35.91 0.52 -21.35
CA THR A 608 35.94 1.77 -22.14
C THR A 608 34.67 2.60 -21.94
N MET A 609 33.49 1.99 -21.87
CA MET A 609 32.25 2.68 -21.49
C MET A 609 32.33 3.22 -20.06
N TYR A 610 32.87 2.43 -19.12
CA TYR A 610 32.97 2.82 -17.72
C TYR A 610 34.03 3.92 -17.52
N SER A 611 35.12 3.93 -18.29
CA SER A 611 36.09 5.03 -18.29
C SER A 611 35.55 6.31 -18.94
N VAL A 612 34.80 6.20 -20.03
CA VAL A 612 34.06 7.35 -20.62
C VAL A 612 33.00 7.87 -19.65
N TYR A 613 32.25 7.00 -18.97
CA TYR A 613 31.23 7.38 -18.00
C TYR A 613 31.84 8.06 -16.76
N THR A 614 32.94 7.54 -16.22
CA THR A 614 33.65 8.14 -15.09
C THR A 614 34.37 9.45 -15.43
N LEU A 615 34.71 9.70 -16.70
CA LEU A 615 35.19 11.00 -17.17
C LEU A 615 34.04 11.98 -17.50
N ALA A 616 32.92 11.49 -18.04
CA ALA A 616 31.76 12.32 -18.36
C ALA A 616 31.04 12.84 -17.11
N PHE A 617 31.03 12.09 -16.01
CA PHE A 617 30.39 12.49 -14.75
C PHE A 617 30.93 13.80 -14.15
N PRO A 618 32.25 13.97 -13.90
CA PRO A 618 32.80 15.25 -13.42
C PRO A 618 32.64 16.38 -14.44
N ILE A 619 32.78 16.11 -15.74
CA ILE A 619 32.55 17.12 -16.80
C ILE A 619 31.09 17.62 -16.78
N ARG A 620 30.12 16.72 -16.59
CA ARG A 620 28.69 17.06 -16.45
C ARG A 620 28.42 17.91 -15.20
N ILE A 621 29.09 17.62 -14.08
CA ILE A 621 28.99 18.43 -12.85
C ILE A 621 29.61 19.83 -13.04
N ILE A 622 30.71 19.96 -13.79
CA ILE A 622 31.35 21.25 -14.10
C ILE A 622 30.51 22.09 -15.07
N LEU A 623 29.78 21.47 -16.02
CA LEU A 623 28.93 22.16 -16.99
C LEU A 623 27.51 22.50 -16.48
N LEU A 624 27.01 21.79 -15.47
CA LEU A 624 25.67 22.00 -14.90
C LEU A 624 25.38 23.46 -14.52
N PRO A 625 26.27 24.19 -13.79
CA PRO A 625 26.01 25.57 -13.38
C PRO A 625 25.86 26.53 -14.55
N PHE A 626 26.62 26.34 -15.63
CA PHE A 626 26.54 27.16 -16.84
C PHE A 626 25.25 26.90 -17.62
N PHE A 627 24.75 25.66 -17.61
CA PHE A 627 23.47 25.29 -18.23
C PHE A 627 22.28 25.95 -17.51
N TYR A 628 22.23 25.88 -16.18
CA TYR A 628 21.18 26.56 -15.41
C TYR A 628 21.27 28.09 -15.51
N SER A 629 22.48 28.67 -15.52
CA SER A 629 22.67 30.11 -15.72
C SER A 629 22.17 30.60 -17.10
N ALA A 630 22.29 29.78 -18.15
CA ALA A 630 21.79 30.12 -19.48
C ALA A 630 20.26 30.03 -19.59
N ILE A 631 19.63 29.11 -18.84
CA ILE A 631 18.18 28.90 -18.86
C ILE A 631 17.45 29.96 -18.01
N SER A 632 18.05 30.41 -16.90
CA SER A 632 17.48 31.45 -16.02
C SER A 632 17.10 32.73 -16.80
N GLY A 633 17.99 33.19 -17.69
CA GLY A 633 17.76 34.40 -18.50
C GLY A 633 16.70 34.26 -19.60
N ILE A 634 16.22 33.05 -19.88
CA ILE A 634 15.11 32.82 -20.82
C ILE A 634 13.77 32.78 -20.06
N ILE A 635 13.74 32.18 -18.86
CA ILE A 635 12.55 32.06 -18.02
C ILE A 635 12.04 33.45 -17.58
N GLU A 636 12.92 34.40 -17.27
CA GLU A 636 12.56 35.78 -16.90
C GLU A 636 11.89 36.59 -18.04
N SER A 637 11.90 36.09 -19.29
CA SER A 637 11.37 36.82 -20.46
C SER A 637 9.94 36.43 -20.87
N ILE A 638 9.31 35.45 -20.21
CA ILE A 638 7.98 34.92 -20.59
C ILE A 638 6.99 35.00 -19.41
N PRO A 639 6.13 36.03 -19.34
CA PRO A 639 5.34 36.34 -18.14
C PRO A 639 4.29 35.31 -17.68
N TRP A 640 3.95 34.29 -18.47
CA TRP A 640 2.99 33.24 -18.05
C TRP A 640 3.63 31.90 -17.64
N LEU A 641 4.96 31.75 -17.77
CA LEU A 641 5.67 30.56 -17.27
C LEU A 641 6.01 30.65 -15.78
N ALA A 642 5.78 31.81 -15.15
CA ALA A 642 5.89 32.00 -13.71
C ALA A 642 4.57 31.59 -13.01
N ASN A 643 4.38 30.29 -12.75
CA ASN A 643 3.48 29.83 -11.70
C ASN A 643 4.20 28.84 -10.76
N GLY A 644 4.11 29.08 -9.45
CA GLY A 644 5.20 28.83 -8.50
C GLY A 644 5.24 27.47 -7.82
N ASN A 645 5.07 26.35 -8.54
CA ASN A 645 5.12 24.99 -7.95
C ASN A 645 6.22 24.08 -8.53
N ALA A 646 7.28 24.66 -9.08
CA ALA A 646 8.36 23.93 -9.76
C ALA A 646 9.72 23.98 -9.03
N ASP A 647 9.77 23.58 -7.75
CA ASP A 647 11.06 23.46 -7.03
C ASP A 647 11.25 22.13 -6.24
N LEU A 648 10.54 21.07 -6.67
CA LEU A 648 10.69 19.71 -6.13
C LEU A 648 11.72 18.84 -6.88
N SER A 649 12.51 19.41 -7.79
CA SER A 649 13.45 18.66 -8.64
C SER A 649 14.92 18.65 -8.17
N MET A 650 15.28 19.41 -7.12
CA MET A 650 16.69 19.71 -6.81
C MET A 650 17.34 18.95 -5.63
N PHE A 651 16.82 17.78 -5.19
CA PHE A 651 17.45 16.99 -4.12
C PHE A 651 17.73 15.49 -4.40
N TYR A 652 17.54 15.01 -5.63
CA TYR A 652 18.09 13.72 -6.07
C TYR A 652 19.48 13.90 -6.70
N ILE A 653 20.52 14.09 -5.87
CA ILE A 653 21.94 13.67 -6.02
C ILE A 653 22.72 14.21 -4.81
N ARG A 654 22.82 13.42 -3.73
CA ARG A 654 23.93 13.47 -2.75
C ARG A 654 23.90 12.27 -1.78
N ARG A 655 24.14 11.08 -2.32
CA ARG A 655 24.57 9.93 -1.54
C ARG A 655 25.59 9.13 -2.36
N TRP A 656 26.67 8.69 -1.70
CA TRP A 656 27.84 8.00 -2.26
C TRP A 656 28.92 8.85 -2.93
N GLN A 657 29.72 9.53 -2.10
CA GLN A 657 31.18 9.63 -2.29
C GLN A 657 31.87 9.99 -0.95
N SER A 658 32.21 8.98 -0.13
CA SER A 658 33.28 9.04 0.89
C SER A 658 33.53 7.67 1.52
N THR A 659 34.52 6.96 0.97
CA THR A 659 35.22 5.71 1.36
C THR A 659 35.72 5.15 0.01
N VAL A 660 37.01 5.08 -0.33
CA VAL A 660 38.21 4.49 0.32
C VAL A 660 39.44 5.21 -0.26
N ALA A 661 40.58 5.43 0.40
CA ALA A 661 40.98 5.44 1.82
C ALA A 661 42.41 6.04 1.93
N SER A 662 42.97 6.18 3.14
CA SER A 662 44.42 6.31 3.40
C SER A 662 44.79 5.52 4.66
N SER A 663 45.94 4.86 4.62
CA SER A 663 46.46 3.93 5.64
C SER A 663 47.50 4.58 6.57
N GLU A 664 48.03 3.75 7.48
CA GLU A 664 49.19 3.98 8.39
C GLU A 664 48.82 4.82 9.65
N ASP A 665 49.18 4.41 10.88
CA ASP A 665 50.38 3.67 11.28
C ASP A 665 50.19 2.65 12.46
N ALA A 666 51.29 1.95 12.79
CA ALA A 666 51.57 0.94 13.83
C ALA A 666 51.25 1.35 15.31
N SER A 667 51.25 0.52 16.38
CA SER A 667 51.45 -0.94 16.65
C SER A 667 51.13 -1.28 18.14
N GLN A 668 50.95 -2.57 18.48
CA GLN A 668 51.09 -3.12 19.87
C GLN A 668 52.56 -3.11 20.35
N PRO A 669 52.96 -3.52 21.59
CA PRO A 669 52.23 -4.02 22.79
C PRO A 669 52.45 -3.10 24.04
N GLU A 670 52.09 -3.35 25.31
CA GLU A 670 52.38 -4.48 26.23
C GLU A 670 51.42 -4.57 27.44
N THR A 671 51.31 -5.77 28.01
CA THR A 671 50.87 -6.06 29.40
C THR A 671 52.04 -6.67 30.17
N PRO A 672 52.17 -6.52 31.50
CA PRO A 672 51.77 -7.65 32.36
C PRO A 672 51.37 -7.35 33.83
N SER A 673 50.55 -8.26 34.41
CA SER A 673 50.45 -8.61 35.86
C SER A 673 49.94 -7.52 36.84
N ALA A 674 49.33 -7.79 38.01
CA ALA A 674 48.91 -8.99 38.77
C ALA A 674 47.84 -8.55 39.84
N SER A 675 47.13 -9.37 40.62
CA SER A 675 46.97 -10.84 40.73
C SER A 675 45.73 -11.23 41.58
N SER A 676 45.06 -12.34 41.22
CA SER A 676 44.17 -13.22 42.02
C SER A 676 43.76 -12.91 43.48
N ALA A 677 42.43 -12.87 43.73
CA ALA A 677 41.68 -13.57 44.80
C ALA A 677 40.17 -13.33 44.54
N GLU A 678 39.42 -14.28 43.97
CA GLU A 678 38.59 -15.28 44.67
C GLU A 678 37.43 -14.72 45.54
N GLY A 679 36.19 -15.09 45.17
CA GLY A 679 35.08 -15.29 46.13
C GLY A 679 33.96 -14.24 46.18
N GLU A 680 32.72 -14.72 46.00
CA GLU A 680 31.49 -14.20 46.63
C GLU A 680 31.07 -12.71 46.49
N GLU A 681 30.51 -12.31 45.33
CA GLU A 681 29.49 -11.23 45.28
C GLU A 681 28.42 -11.48 44.19
N ARG A 682 27.55 -12.48 44.39
CA ARG A 682 26.30 -12.65 43.58
C ARG A 682 25.06 -12.18 44.34
N SER A 683 25.06 -10.91 44.75
CA SER A 683 23.85 -10.21 45.24
C SER A 683 23.90 -8.68 45.21
N ASN A 684 25.08 -8.04 45.06
CA ASN A 684 25.22 -6.57 45.19
C ASN A 684 25.16 -5.75 43.88
N SER A 685 25.14 -6.37 42.70
CA SER A 685 25.33 -5.63 41.43
C SER A 685 24.20 -4.66 41.03
N ALA A 686 22.96 -4.87 41.46
CA ALA A 686 21.82 -4.04 41.07
C ALA A 686 21.71 -2.70 41.84
N ALA A 687 22.17 -2.66 43.09
CA ALA A 687 22.13 -1.46 43.93
C ALA A 687 22.91 -0.27 43.33
N PRO A 688 24.18 -0.40 42.92
CA PRO A 688 24.94 0.71 42.33
C PRO A 688 24.46 1.11 40.93
N VAL A 689 23.70 0.26 40.23
CA VAL A 689 23.06 0.63 38.95
C VAL A 689 21.83 1.52 39.20
N MET A 690 21.01 1.17 40.18
CA MET A 690 19.82 1.97 40.54
C MET A 690 20.15 3.29 41.24
N GLU A 691 21.24 3.36 42.01
CA GLU A 691 21.77 4.61 42.56
C GLU A 691 22.28 5.53 41.43
N ARG A 692 23.09 5.02 40.51
CA ARG A 692 23.51 5.75 39.30
C ARG A 692 22.31 6.21 38.45
N ALA A 693 21.25 5.40 38.35
CA ALA A 693 20.00 5.79 37.67
C ALA A 693 19.21 6.88 38.43
N ALA A 694 19.27 6.92 39.77
CA ALA A 694 18.67 8.01 40.55
C ALA A 694 19.42 9.34 40.34
N ASP A 695 20.75 9.32 40.31
CA ASP A 695 21.55 10.50 39.99
C ASP A 695 21.42 10.95 38.54
N ALA A 696 21.32 10.00 37.59
CA ALA A 696 21.02 10.32 36.20
C ALA A 696 19.67 11.02 36.06
N ARG A 697 18.62 10.52 36.74
CA ARG A 697 17.32 11.22 36.80
C ARG A 697 17.48 12.64 37.32
N ARG A 698 18.12 12.83 38.49
CA ARG A 698 18.34 14.18 39.07
C ARG A 698 19.00 15.13 38.06
N ALA A 699 20.07 14.69 37.38
CA ALA A 699 20.79 15.48 36.40
C ALA A 699 19.94 15.82 35.15
N ILE A 700 19.09 14.90 34.68
CA ILE A 700 18.14 15.15 33.58
C ILE A 700 17.08 16.17 34.00
N TYR A 701 16.51 16.03 35.21
CA TYR A 701 15.51 16.97 35.75
C TYR A 701 16.09 18.38 35.99
N GLU A 702 17.36 18.47 36.39
CA GLU A 702 18.09 19.73 36.54
C GLU A 702 18.34 20.40 35.19
N LEU A 703 18.75 19.63 34.17
CA LEU A 703 18.90 20.14 32.80
C LEU A 703 17.56 20.60 32.23
N TRP A 704 16.50 19.79 32.36
CA TRP A 704 15.13 20.10 31.92
C TRP A 704 14.61 21.42 32.51
N SER A 705 14.75 21.60 33.84
CA SER A 705 14.31 22.82 34.51
C SER A 705 15.11 24.06 34.05
N ARG A 706 16.42 23.90 33.81
CA ARG A 706 17.27 24.99 33.31
C ARG A 706 16.91 25.37 31.87
N THR A 707 16.64 24.41 31.00
CA THR A 707 16.22 24.68 29.62
C THR A 707 14.80 25.26 29.54
N ALA A 708 13.88 24.81 30.39
CA ALA A 708 12.52 25.36 30.46
C ALA A 708 12.55 26.85 30.86
N ALA A 709 13.31 27.21 31.89
CA ALA A 709 13.47 28.60 32.32
C ALA A 709 14.15 29.49 31.26
N ALA A 710 15.01 28.91 30.40
CA ALA A 710 15.60 29.61 29.26
C ALA A 710 14.59 29.80 28.11
N GLU A 711 13.73 28.81 27.83
CA GLU A 711 12.65 28.91 26.83
C GLU A 711 11.60 29.98 27.23
N GLU A 712 11.18 30.02 28.50
CA GLU A 712 10.24 31.03 29.03
C GLU A 712 10.78 32.46 28.94
N HIS A 713 12.10 32.65 29.11
CA HIS A 713 12.75 33.95 28.98
C HIS A 713 12.81 34.48 27.54
N VAL A 714 12.71 33.60 26.54
CA VAL A 714 12.66 33.98 25.11
C VAL A 714 11.21 34.25 24.68
N GLN A 715 10.25 33.47 25.18
CA GLN A 715 8.82 33.60 24.81
C GLN A 715 8.10 34.81 25.42
N SER A 716 8.71 35.50 26.38
CA SER A 716 8.09 36.61 27.13
C SER A 716 8.41 38.02 26.58
N SER A 717 9.15 38.13 25.48
CA SER A 717 9.44 39.40 24.79
C SER A 717 8.41 39.64 23.66
N PRO A 718 7.45 40.59 23.78
CA PRO A 718 6.28 40.61 22.90
C PRO A 718 6.43 41.39 21.59
N ASP A 719 7.61 41.97 21.30
CA ASP A 719 7.72 43.05 20.31
C ASP A 719 9.06 43.03 19.56
N SER A 720 9.15 42.20 18.50
CA SER A 720 9.82 42.50 17.22
C SER A 720 9.94 41.24 16.34
N THR A 721 10.07 41.45 15.02
CA THR A 721 10.47 40.42 14.05
C THR A 721 11.81 39.79 14.46
N PRO A 722 12.01 38.46 14.29
CA PRO A 722 13.26 37.80 14.64
C PRO A 722 14.41 38.40 13.84
N THR A 723 15.20 39.25 14.49
CA THR A 723 16.43 39.76 13.88
C THR A 723 17.43 38.62 13.74
N GLY A 724 18.38 38.75 12.81
CA GLY A 724 19.41 37.70 12.61
C GLY A 724 20.25 37.40 13.87
N GLU A 725 20.24 38.28 14.87
CA GLU A 725 20.89 38.10 16.17
C GLU A 725 20.09 37.17 17.11
N GLU A 726 18.75 37.19 17.06
CA GLU A 726 17.90 36.33 17.90
C GLU A 726 17.87 34.89 17.40
N ALA A 727 17.78 34.68 16.08
CA ALA A 727 17.92 33.35 15.48
C ALA A 727 19.31 32.73 15.76
N ALA A 728 20.36 33.55 15.81
CA ALA A 728 21.69 33.12 16.21
C ALA A 728 21.77 32.77 17.71
N ALA A 729 21.03 33.47 18.57
CA ALA A 729 20.93 33.16 20.00
C ALA A 729 20.15 31.84 20.26
N GLU A 730 19.04 31.60 19.57
CA GLU A 730 18.28 30.33 19.67
C GLU A 730 19.12 29.15 19.17
N ALA A 731 19.83 29.30 18.04
CA ALA A 731 20.76 28.29 17.52
C ALA A 731 21.90 27.98 18.51
N LYS A 732 22.45 28.99 19.17
CA LYS A 732 23.49 28.82 20.21
C LYS A 732 22.94 28.10 21.44
N ALA A 733 21.76 28.48 21.92
CA ALA A 733 21.10 27.80 23.04
C ALA A 733 20.78 26.32 22.72
N ALA A 734 20.43 26.01 21.46
CA ALA A 734 20.26 24.65 20.98
C ALA A 734 21.58 23.85 20.94
N GLU A 735 22.70 24.45 20.54
CA GLU A 735 24.02 23.80 20.58
C GLU A 735 24.48 23.54 22.03
N GLU A 736 24.29 24.51 22.94
CA GLU A 736 24.58 24.36 24.37
C GLU A 736 23.73 23.24 25.01
N ARG A 737 22.43 23.17 24.70
CA ARG A 737 21.53 22.08 25.13
C ARG A 737 21.99 20.72 24.60
N CYS A 738 22.24 20.58 23.30
CA CYS A 738 22.69 19.32 22.73
C CYS A 738 24.05 18.87 23.30
N THR A 739 24.95 19.80 23.59
CA THR A 739 26.24 19.51 24.23
C THR A 739 26.05 19.00 25.67
N ALA A 740 25.13 19.59 26.44
CA ALA A 740 24.78 19.12 27.77
C ALA A 740 24.12 17.72 27.74
N VAL A 741 23.25 17.44 26.76
CA VAL A 741 22.68 16.10 26.54
C VAL A 741 23.77 15.07 26.21
N ALA A 742 24.69 15.39 25.28
CA ALA A 742 25.82 14.51 24.94
C ALA A 742 26.68 14.18 26.18
N ALA A 743 27.00 15.19 26.99
CA ALA A 743 27.74 14.99 28.24
C ALA A 743 27.00 14.09 29.24
N LEU A 744 25.66 14.12 29.29
CA LEU A 744 24.87 13.17 30.09
C LEU A 744 24.95 11.76 29.51
N LEU A 745 24.82 11.57 28.19
CA LEU A 745 24.93 10.24 27.58
C LEU A 745 26.29 9.61 27.84
N ASP A 746 27.38 10.38 27.70
CA ASP A 746 28.75 9.91 27.90
C ASP A 746 29.09 9.65 29.38
N LYS A 747 28.57 10.48 30.30
CA LYS A 747 28.74 10.31 31.75
C LYS A 747 28.03 9.06 32.27
N TYR A 748 26.84 8.78 31.75
CA TYR A 748 25.97 7.70 32.21
C TYR A 748 25.96 6.45 31.32
N LYS A 749 26.78 6.42 30.26
CA LYS A 749 26.92 5.30 29.30
C LYS A 749 25.58 4.87 28.68
N LEU A 750 24.80 5.86 28.26
CA LEU A 750 23.54 5.69 27.54
C LEU A 750 23.81 5.48 26.04
N ASP A 751 24.43 4.35 25.72
CA ASP A 751 24.78 3.94 24.36
C ASP A 751 24.26 2.51 24.11
N PRO A 752 23.71 2.18 22.92
CA PRO A 752 23.26 0.82 22.60
C PRO A 752 24.36 -0.25 22.61
N ALA A 753 25.65 0.13 22.72
CA ALA A 753 26.76 -0.79 22.96
C ALA A 753 26.96 -1.19 24.44
N THR A 754 26.30 -0.52 25.40
CA THR A 754 26.46 -0.80 26.84
C THR A 754 25.84 -2.16 27.21
N PRO A 755 26.53 -3.02 27.99
CA PRO A 755 25.99 -4.32 28.38
C PRO A 755 24.75 -4.18 29.27
N ARG A 756 23.75 -5.05 29.06
CA ARG A 756 22.42 -5.03 29.72
C ARG A 756 22.44 -5.06 31.26
N GLU A 757 23.54 -5.50 31.86
CA GLU A 757 23.72 -5.57 33.32
C GLU A 757 24.15 -4.22 33.93
N GLU A 758 24.75 -3.33 33.12
CA GLU A 758 25.17 -1.97 33.50
C GLU A 758 24.22 -0.88 32.98
N ASP A 759 23.24 -1.26 32.16
CA ASP A 759 22.24 -0.35 31.58
C ASP A 759 21.35 0.29 32.66
N ILE A 760 21.66 1.56 32.99
CA ILE A 760 20.88 2.35 33.93
C ILE A 760 19.52 2.81 33.38
N SER A 761 19.27 2.73 32.06
CA SER A 761 18.14 3.44 31.45
C SER A 761 16.78 2.85 31.82
N ARG A 762 16.75 1.58 32.24
CA ARG A 762 15.58 0.94 32.88
C ARG A 762 15.13 1.67 34.15
N GLY A 763 16.07 2.25 34.90
CA GLY A 763 15.81 2.99 36.13
C GLY A 763 15.42 4.46 35.93
N LEU A 764 15.39 4.97 34.70
CA LEU A 764 15.13 6.39 34.42
C LEU A 764 13.63 6.75 34.43
N GLY A 765 12.73 5.82 34.11
CA GLY A 765 11.29 6.10 34.07
C GLY A 765 10.94 7.24 33.11
N ASP A 766 10.11 8.19 33.53
CA ASP A 766 9.67 9.34 32.72
C ASP A 766 10.82 10.30 32.34
N ALA A 767 11.93 10.29 33.09
CA ALA A 767 13.10 11.11 32.75
C ALA A 767 13.72 10.73 31.40
N LEU A 768 13.56 9.49 30.93
CA LEU A 768 14.00 9.11 29.58
C LEU A 768 13.19 9.81 28.49
N ASP A 769 11.89 10.02 28.70
CA ASP A 769 11.03 10.74 27.75
C ASP A 769 11.40 12.23 27.73
N ARG A 770 11.69 12.83 28.90
CA ARG A 770 12.22 14.21 29.00
C ARG A 770 13.57 14.35 28.31
N LEU A 771 14.47 13.38 28.47
CA LEU A 771 15.78 13.35 27.82
C LEU A 771 15.66 13.22 26.29
N LEU A 772 14.69 12.45 25.80
CA LEU A 772 14.35 12.38 24.38
C LEU A 772 13.85 13.73 23.84
N LEU A 773 12.95 14.40 24.57
CA LEU A 773 12.42 15.72 24.21
C LEU A 773 13.48 16.82 24.25
N LEU A 774 14.51 16.71 25.12
CA LEU A 774 15.66 17.62 25.17
C LEU A 774 16.55 17.56 23.91
N CYS A 775 16.50 16.48 23.14
CA CYS A 775 17.20 16.38 21.85
C CYS A 775 16.58 17.26 20.76
N VAL A 776 15.37 17.79 20.94
CA VAL A 776 14.61 18.55 19.93
C VAL A 776 14.31 19.98 20.44
N PRO A 777 14.50 21.05 19.64
CA PRO A 777 14.97 21.06 18.23
C PRO A 777 16.43 20.59 18.06
N LEU A 778 16.80 20.19 16.84
CA LEU A 778 18.06 19.54 16.50
C LEU A 778 19.16 20.57 16.25
N SER A 779 20.29 20.47 16.95
CA SER A 779 21.47 21.26 16.59
C SER A 779 22.11 20.76 15.29
N SER A 780 22.63 21.68 14.48
CA SER A 780 23.18 21.48 13.14
C SER A 780 24.38 20.53 13.03
N ARG A 781 24.98 20.12 14.17
CA ARG A 781 26.19 19.30 14.21
C ARG A 781 25.98 17.84 14.64
N HIS A 782 25.19 17.59 15.68
CA HIS A 782 25.09 16.25 16.30
C HIS A 782 23.69 15.85 16.83
N GLY A 783 22.66 16.71 16.70
CA GLY A 783 21.35 16.48 17.35
C GLY A 783 20.67 15.17 16.95
N ALA A 784 20.71 14.82 15.66
CA ALA A 784 20.04 13.63 15.13
C ALA A 784 20.67 12.31 15.62
N ASP A 785 21.99 12.28 15.86
CA ASP A 785 22.68 11.08 16.34
C ASP A 785 22.41 10.83 17.83
N LEU A 786 22.33 11.90 18.64
CA LEU A 786 21.91 11.81 20.05
C LEU A 786 20.48 11.25 20.17
N LEU A 787 19.56 11.74 19.34
CA LEU A 787 18.19 11.24 19.27
C LEU A 787 18.15 9.76 18.86
N MET A 788 18.93 9.38 17.83
CA MET A 788 19.00 8.00 17.34
C MET A 788 19.54 7.03 18.41
N LYS A 789 20.59 7.42 19.16
CA LYS A 789 21.13 6.61 20.27
C LYS A 789 20.06 6.35 21.33
N LEU A 790 19.35 7.38 21.78
CA LEU A 790 18.29 7.25 22.79
C LEU A 790 17.10 6.40 22.31
N MET A 791 16.70 6.53 21.04
CA MET A 791 15.66 5.70 20.45
C MET A 791 16.10 4.23 20.34
N GLN A 792 17.35 3.96 19.97
CA GLN A 792 17.90 2.59 19.93
C GLN A 792 18.01 1.96 21.31
N VAL A 793 18.46 2.70 22.34
CA VAL A 793 18.46 2.24 23.74
C VAL A 793 17.03 1.90 24.21
N SER A 794 16.06 2.77 23.91
CA SER A 794 14.65 2.55 24.25
C SER A 794 14.06 1.32 23.53
N ALA A 795 14.40 1.12 22.26
CA ALA A 795 13.99 -0.04 21.47
C ALA A 795 14.62 -1.35 21.98
N GLN A 796 15.90 -1.35 22.40
CA GLN A 796 16.56 -2.52 23.01
C GLN A 796 15.89 -2.96 24.32
N GLN A 797 15.19 -2.05 25.02
CA GLN A 797 14.41 -2.34 26.22
C GLN A 797 13.00 -2.82 25.93
N GLY A 798 12.50 -2.69 24.70
CA GLY A 798 11.10 -2.94 24.36
C GLY A 798 10.14 -1.89 24.95
N ARG A 799 10.63 -0.71 25.35
CA ARG A 799 9.78 0.37 25.85
C ARG A 799 9.04 1.03 24.70
N GLN A 800 7.72 1.09 24.81
CA GLN A 800 6.89 1.94 23.94
C GLN A 800 6.89 3.37 24.52
N PHE A 801 7.13 4.37 23.66
CA PHE A 801 6.89 5.77 24.00
C PHE A 801 5.39 6.05 24.08
N SER A 802 4.97 6.86 25.06
CA SER A 802 3.58 7.29 25.15
C SER A 802 3.21 8.18 23.96
N MET A 803 1.94 8.15 23.54
CA MET A 803 1.46 9.01 22.46
C MET A 803 1.72 10.50 22.75
N ARG A 804 1.54 10.93 24.00
CA ARG A 804 1.92 12.25 24.50
C ARG A 804 3.40 12.57 24.26
N THR A 805 4.32 11.64 24.54
CA THR A 805 5.76 11.83 24.27
C THR A 805 5.99 12.08 22.78
N ILE A 806 5.31 11.33 21.90
CA ILE A 806 5.45 11.47 20.44
C ILE A 806 4.86 12.79 19.95
N GLN A 807 3.68 13.20 20.42
CA GLN A 807 3.07 14.49 20.10
C GLN A 807 4.00 15.65 20.49
N HIS A 808 4.51 15.67 21.73
CA HIS A 808 5.44 16.73 22.17
C HIS A 808 6.79 16.67 21.44
N LEU A 809 7.25 15.49 20.97
CA LEU A 809 8.47 15.37 20.18
C LEU A 809 8.33 16.05 18.82
N PHE A 810 7.20 15.84 18.15
CA PHE A 810 6.91 16.49 16.87
C PHE A 810 6.52 17.96 17.03
N ALA A 811 5.78 18.35 18.07
CA ALA A 811 5.41 19.74 18.37
C ALA A 811 6.60 20.66 18.72
N ARG A 812 7.77 20.08 19.06
CA ARG A 812 9.03 20.82 19.30
C ARG A 812 9.92 20.96 18.07
N THR A 813 9.54 20.40 16.92
CA THR A 813 10.29 20.56 15.66
C THR A 813 10.11 21.98 15.11
N SER A 814 11.18 22.56 14.57
CA SER A 814 11.22 23.94 14.06
C SER A 814 11.21 24.02 12.53
N SER A 815 11.49 22.92 11.82
CA SER A 815 11.44 22.88 10.36
C SER A 815 11.02 21.51 9.82
N TYR A 816 10.53 21.50 8.59
CA TYR A 816 10.14 20.29 7.86
C TYR A 816 11.27 19.24 7.79
N ALA A 817 12.51 19.69 7.63
CA ALA A 817 13.69 18.83 7.60
C ALA A 817 13.96 18.15 8.97
N GLU A 818 13.71 18.84 10.08
CA GLU A 818 13.81 18.26 11.42
C GLU A 818 12.72 17.23 11.69
N ALA A 819 11.47 17.52 11.33
CA ALA A 819 10.36 16.58 11.50
C ALA A 819 10.60 15.27 10.72
N LEU A 820 11.10 15.37 9.49
CA LEU A 820 11.55 14.20 8.73
C LEU A 820 12.74 13.49 9.39
N ALA A 821 13.71 14.22 9.94
CA ALA A 821 14.86 13.62 10.64
C ALA A 821 14.43 12.81 11.88
N VAL A 822 13.49 13.33 12.67
CA VAL A 822 12.86 12.63 13.81
C VAL A 822 12.16 11.36 13.34
N PHE A 823 11.34 11.44 12.28
CA PHE A 823 10.65 10.28 11.72
C PHE A 823 11.63 9.20 11.19
N TYR A 824 12.69 9.61 10.49
CA TYR A 824 13.71 8.67 10.03
C TYR A 824 14.53 8.07 11.19
N ALA A 825 14.75 8.79 12.30
CA ALA A 825 15.39 8.25 13.50
C ALA A 825 14.50 7.17 14.16
N MET A 826 13.19 7.42 14.30
CA MET A 826 12.21 6.44 14.78
C MET A 826 12.20 5.18 13.91
N ARG A 827 12.10 5.35 12.59
CA ARG A 827 12.09 4.23 11.62
C ARG A 827 13.39 3.43 11.63
N ARG A 828 14.57 4.08 11.72
CA ARG A 828 15.87 3.39 11.77
C ARG A 828 16.12 2.65 13.09
N SER A 829 15.43 3.04 14.16
CA SER A 829 15.53 2.41 15.47
C SER A 829 14.62 1.18 15.63
N ASN A 830 13.94 0.75 14.55
CA ASN A 830 12.93 -0.31 14.55
C ASN A 830 11.81 -0.10 15.59
N PHE A 831 11.47 1.16 15.88
CA PHE A 831 10.35 1.47 16.75
C PHE A 831 9.03 1.11 16.07
N ALA A 832 8.16 0.37 16.76
CA ALA A 832 6.84 0.01 16.26
C ALA A 832 5.94 1.26 16.23
N MET A 833 5.78 1.86 15.06
CA MET A 833 4.96 3.07 14.89
C MET A 833 3.47 2.71 14.83
N SER A 834 2.71 3.16 15.82
CA SER A 834 1.24 3.14 15.78
C SER A 834 0.72 4.08 14.70
N MET A 835 -0.53 3.88 14.26
CA MET A 835 -1.17 4.77 13.30
C MET A 835 -1.30 6.21 13.85
N GLU A 836 -1.47 6.36 15.16
CA GLU A 836 -1.46 7.65 15.86
C GLU A 836 -0.11 8.40 15.69
N ALA A 837 1.02 7.69 15.78
CA ALA A 837 2.35 8.29 15.61
C ALA A 837 2.56 8.83 14.18
N TYR A 838 1.99 8.17 13.17
CA TYR A 838 1.95 8.70 11.79
C TYR A 838 1.08 9.96 11.69
N HIS A 839 -0.08 10.00 12.35
CA HIS A 839 -0.93 11.20 12.36
C HIS A 839 -0.26 12.38 13.09
N ALA A 840 0.44 12.14 14.21
CA ALA A 840 1.20 13.20 14.89
C ALA A 840 2.32 13.79 14.03
N MET A 841 3.02 12.95 13.27
CA MET A 841 3.95 13.42 12.25
C MET A 841 3.21 14.30 11.22
N LEU A 842 2.12 13.81 10.63
CA LEU A 842 1.38 14.53 9.57
C LEU A 842 0.84 15.89 10.06
N TYR A 843 0.27 15.96 11.26
CA TYR A 843 -0.13 17.22 11.89
C TYR A 843 1.05 18.18 12.10
N SER A 844 2.22 17.67 12.51
CA SER A 844 3.39 18.54 12.67
C SER A 844 3.94 19.07 11.34
N LEU A 845 3.83 18.31 10.24
CA LEU A 845 4.22 18.77 8.91
C LEU A 845 3.26 19.87 8.41
N GLN A 846 1.95 19.72 8.64
CA GLN A 846 0.94 20.74 8.32
C GLN A 846 1.15 22.02 9.12
N ARG A 847 1.35 21.92 10.44
CA ARG A 847 1.69 23.06 11.31
C ARG A 847 2.94 23.79 10.83
N LEU A 848 4.00 23.05 10.46
CA LEU A 848 5.25 23.66 9.98
C LEU A 848 5.10 24.37 8.63
N GLU A 849 4.22 23.89 7.76
CA GLU A 849 3.87 24.57 6.50
C GLU A 849 3.04 25.84 6.78
N GLU A 850 2.06 25.74 7.68
CA GLU A 850 1.22 26.86 8.11
C GLU A 850 2.02 27.97 8.82
N GLU A 851 2.92 27.62 9.75
CA GLU A 851 3.86 28.56 10.38
C GLU A 851 4.77 29.23 9.35
N GLY A 852 5.17 28.51 8.29
CA GLY A 852 5.96 29.07 7.18
C GLY A 852 5.18 30.09 6.34
N TRP A 853 3.93 29.80 6.01
CA TRP A 853 3.05 30.75 5.31
C TRP A 853 2.68 31.96 6.19
N ALA A 854 2.37 31.73 7.47
CA ALA A 854 2.09 32.78 8.44
C ALA A 854 3.29 33.73 8.60
N ALA A 855 4.52 33.20 8.71
CA ALA A 855 5.74 34.01 8.77
C ALA A 855 5.91 34.87 7.50
N ARG A 856 5.68 34.30 6.31
CA ARG A 856 5.76 35.03 5.03
C ARG A 856 4.73 36.16 4.92
N PHE A 857 3.47 35.92 5.30
CA PHE A 857 2.45 36.97 5.29
C PHE A 857 2.69 38.02 6.39
N HIS A 858 3.30 37.64 7.50
CA HIS A 858 3.76 38.59 8.52
C HIS A 858 4.91 39.47 8.02
N GLU A 859 5.89 38.91 7.30
CA GLU A 859 6.94 39.70 6.62
C GLU A 859 6.36 40.68 5.60
N GLU A 860 5.36 40.28 4.81
CA GLU A 860 4.64 41.15 3.88
C GLU A 860 3.93 42.31 4.61
N PHE A 861 3.25 42.00 5.74
CA PHE A 861 2.59 42.99 6.58
C PHE A 861 3.58 43.97 7.25
N VAL A 862 4.72 43.48 7.72
CA VAL A 862 5.79 44.34 8.29
C VAL A 862 6.41 45.20 7.19
N ALA A 863 6.61 44.66 5.99
CA ALA A 863 7.07 45.43 4.83
C ALA A 863 6.06 46.51 4.38
N SER A 864 4.76 46.26 4.54
CA SER A 864 3.68 47.25 4.35
C SER A 864 3.56 48.27 5.49
N LYS A 865 4.42 48.20 6.52
CA LYS A 865 4.39 48.98 7.77
C LYS A 865 3.08 48.83 8.55
N GLY A 866 2.35 47.74 8.33
CA GLY A 866 1.07 47.46 8.95
C GLY A 866 -0.12 48.25 8.39
N GLU A 867 0.02 48.91 7.24
CA GLU A 867 -1.07 49.73 6.65
C GLU A 867 -2.10 48.88 5.87
N ALA A 868 -1.72 47.69 5.38
CA ALA A 868 -2.62 46.79 4.66
C ALA A 868 -2.25 45.30 4.85
N ILE A 869 -3.28 44.46 5.00
CA ILE A 869 -3.21 42.99 4.91
C ILE A 869 -3.70 42.60 3.52
N SER A 870 -2.97 41.72 2.81
CA SER A 870 -3.38 41.25 1.49
C SER A 870 -4.60 40.32 1.58
N GLU A 871 -5.44 40.29 0.53
CA GLU A 871 -6.62 39.41 0.49
C GLU A 871 -6.23 37.93 0.63
N GLN A 872 -5.04 37.56 0.12
CA GLN A 872 -4.47 36.21 0.26
C GLN A 872 -4.08 35.89 1.71
N ALA A 873 -3.49 36.84 2.44
CA ALA A 873 -3.22 36.68 3.87
C ALA A 873 -4.52 36.57 4.69
N LEU A 874 -5.58 37.29 4.30
CA LEU A 874 -6.89 37.19 4.94
C LEU A 874 -7.55 35.83 4.69
N ASP A 875 -7.50 35.33 3.45
CA ASP A 875 -8.07 34.02 3.08
C ASP A 875 -7.30 32.87 3.75
N PHE A 876 -5.97 32.99 3.85
CA PHE A 876 -5.11 32.09 4.63
C PHE A 876 -5.50 32.05 6.12
N VAL A 877 -5.75 33.21 6.75
CA VAL A 877 -6.21 33.27 8.15
C VAL A 877 -7.60 32.64 8.34
N LEU A 878 -8.46 32.64 7.30
CA LEU A 878 -9.81 32.07 7.36
C LEU A 878 -9.90 30.59 6.99
N ARG A 879 -8.95 30.06 6.20
CA ARG A 879 -9.00 28.69 5.64
C ARG A 879 -7.81 27.80 6.00
N GLY A 880 -6.71 28.37 6.51
CA GLY A 880 -5.44 27.67 6.70
C GLY A 880 -4.70 27.43 5.38
N VAL A 881 -3.87 26.39 5.34
CA VAL A 881 -3.12 25.99 4.14
C VAL A 881 -4.01 25.15 3.21
N ASP A 882 -4.02 25.46 1.91
CA ASP A 882 -4.70 24.65 0.89
C ASP A 882 -4.13 23.22 0.80
N ASN A 883 -5.00 22.24 0.53
CA ASN A 883 -4.64 20.82 0.36
C ASN A 883 -4.02 20.13 1.59
N GLN A 884 -4.23 20.64 2.81
CA GLN A 884 -3.95 19.87 4.02
C GLN A 884 -4.65 18.49 3.98
N LEU A 885 -3.89 17.43 4.27
CA LEU A 885 -4.40 16.05 4.35
C LEU A 885 -5.41 15.85 5.49
N MET A 886 -5.32 16.65 6.56
CA MET A 886 -6.14 16.59 7.77
C MET A 886 -6.69 17.98 8.11
N PRO A 887 -7.49 18.60 7.22
CA PRO A 887 -7.81 20.02 7.30
C PRO A 887 -8.80 20.31 8.43
N GLU A 888 -8.68 21.49 9.04
CA GLU A 888 -9.52 21.91 10.17
C GLU A 888 -11.01 21.98 9.82
N ASN A 889 -11.34 22.25 8.54
CA ASN A 889 -12.72 22.25 8.04
C ASN A 889 -13.39 20.87 7.97
N LYS A 890 -12.63 19.78 8.17
CA LYS A 890 -13.13 18.39 8.23
C LYS A 890 -12.60 17.68 9.48
N PRO A 891 -12.95 18.17 10.69
CA PRO A 891 -12.30 17.76 11.93
C PRO A 891 -12.51 16.28 12.27
N TRP A 892 -13.51 15.62 11.67
CA TRP A 892 -13.77 14.19 11.85
C TRP A 892 -12.70 13.27 11.26
N LEU A 893 -11.91 13.71 10.27
CA LEU A 893 -10.84 12.90 9.69
C LEU A 893 -9.79 12.51 10.75
N GLY A 894 -9.53 13.38 11.73
CA GLY A 894 -8.64 13.09 12.87
C GLY A 894 -9.29 12.35 14.03
N ARG A 895 -10.63 12.33 14.13
CA ARG A 895 -11.36 11.81 15.31
C ARG A 895 -11.40 10.29 15.40
N ILE A 896 -11.16 9.58 14.30
CA ILE A 896 -11.25 8.11 14.26
C ILE A 896 -10.20 7.44 15.17
N MET A 897 -9.11 8.12 15.51
CA MET A 897 -7.99 7.56 16.29
C MET A 897 -7.61 8.37 17.55
N PHE A 898 -8.23 9.52 17.81
CA PHE A 898 -7.98 10.31 19.02
C PHE A 898 -9.26 10.42 19.83
N ALA A 899 -9.24 9.87 21.05
CA ALA A 899 -10.30 10.08 22.03
C ALA A 899 -10.49 11.59 22.27
N GLU A 900 -11.75 12.02 22.37
CA GLU A 900 -12.21 13.41 22.29
C GLU A 900 -11.36 14.44 23.07
N GLU A 901 -10.37 15.05 22.42
CA GLU A 901 -9.78 16.32 22.86
C GLU A 901 -9.98 17.36 21.76
N LYS A 902 -10.58 18.51 22.11
CA LYS A 902 -10.69 19.67 21.23
C LYS A 902 -9.32 20.27 20.87
N ASP A 903 -8.30 19.96 21.67
CA ASP A 903 -6.94 20.48 21.56
C ASP A 903 -5.97 19.35 21.13
N ASN A 904 -5.84 19.13 19.82
CA ASN A 904 -4.82 18.23 19.29
C ASN A 904 -3.42 18.82 19.55
N LYS A 905 -2.77 18.45 20.64
CA LYS A 905 -1.49 19.04 21.13
C LYS A 905 -0.31 18.99 20.12
N ALA A 906 -0.44 18.28 19.00
CA ALA A 906 0.50 18.26 17.88
C ALA A 906 0.30 19.40 16.84
N THR A 907 -0.86 20.08 16.82
CA THR A 907 -1.12 21.22 15.90
C THR A 907 -0.57 22.54 16.42
N GLN A 908 -0.16 22.62 17.70
CA GLN A 908 0.40 23.82 18.33
C GLN A 908 1.81 23.58 18.87
N ARG A 909 2.68 24.60 18.84
CA ARG A 909 4.04 24.54 19.41
C ARG A 909 3.97 24.42 20.94
N GLN A 910 4.37 23.27 21.50
CA GLN A 910 4.28 22.97 22.94
C GLN A 910 5.56 23.35 23.70
N SER A 911 5.42 24.06 24.83
CA SER A 911 6.52 24.39 25.74
C SER A 911 6.90 23.22 26.66
N MET A 912 8.10 23.24 27.27
CA MET A 912 8.44 22.29 28.33
C MET A 912 7.47 22.39 29.54
N ALA A 913 6.99 23.59 29.85
CA ALA A 913 6.04 23.84 30.94
C ALA A 913 4.70 23.11 30.74
N SER A 914 4.15 23.11 29.52
CA SER A 914 2.90 22.39 29.20
C SER A 914 3.03 20.87 29.43
N PHE A 915 4.20 20.30 29.13
CA PHE A 915 4.48 18.90 29.43
C PHE A 915 4.55 18.62 30.93
N ASP A 916 5.03 19.55 31.75
CA ASP A 916 5.03 19.39 33.21
C ASP A 916 3.67 19.64 33.86
N GLU A 917 2.89 20.59 33.34
CA GLU A 917 1.54 20.92 33.83
C GLU A 917 0.59 19.72 33.76
N MET A 918 0.49 19.06 32.59
CA MET A 918 -0.29 17.84 32.43
C MET A 918 0.18 16.70 33.35
N GLY A 919 1.47 16.69 33.76
CA GLY A 919 1.98 15.76 34.77
C GLY A 919 1.52 16.12 36.19
N LYS A 920 1.57 17.41 36.54
CA LYS A 920 1.10 17.94 37.84
C LYS A 920 -0.40 17.72 38.02
N LEU A 921 -1.21 18.01 37.00
CA LEU A 921 -2.67 17.79 37.00
C LEU A 921 -3.02 16.33 37.24
N TRP A 922 -2.34 15.39 36.58
CA TRP A 922 -2.55 13.95 36.81
C TRP A 922 -2.18 13.53 38.24
N VAL A 923 -1.06 14.01 38.76
CA VAL A 923 -0.63 13.76 40.16
C VAL A 923 -1.58 14.40 41.18
N GLN A 924 -2.14 15.58 40.89
CA GLN A 924 -3.15 16.22 41.72
C GLN A 924 -4.46 15.43 41.70
N ARG A 925 -4.96 15.04 40.52
CA ARG A 925 -6.16 14.18 40.37
C ARG A 925 -6.01 12.85 41.11
N TYR A 926 -4.83 12.22 41.04
CA TYR A 926 -4.51 11.01 41.79
C TYR A 926 -4.54 11.24 43.32
N LYS A 927 -3.92 12.33 43.81
CA LYS A 927 -3.94 12.71 45.23
C LYS A 927 -5.34 13.07 45.74
N ASN A 928 -6.19 13.62 44.88
CA ASN A 928 -7.54 14.09 45.21
C ASN A 928 -8.61 13.00 45.04
N GLY A 929 -8.26 11.78 44.63
CA GLY A 929 -9.20 10.67 44.53
C GLY A 929 -10.12 10.70 43.29
N GLY A 930 -9.71 11.38 42.22
CA GLY A 930 -10.40 11.34 40.93
C GLY A 930 -11.43 12.45 40.68
N THR A 931 -11.78 13.26 41.69
CA THR A 931 -12.47 14.54 41.46
C THR A 931 -11.55 15.45 40.63
N ALA A 932 -12.06 15.90 39.49
CA ALA A 932 -11.36 16.92 38.71
C ALA A 932 -11.39 18.25 39.49
N PRO A 933 -10.30 19.03 39.50
CA PRO A 933 -10.41 20.45 39.82
C PRO A 933 -11.27 21.15 38.76
N GLU A 934 -12.03 22.17 39.17
CA GLU A 934 -12.73 23.09 38.27
C GLU A 934 -11.74 23.92 37.42
#